data_AF-A0A432E0Q9-F1
#
_entry.id   AF-A0A432E0Q9-F1
#
_cell.length_a   1.000
_cell.length_b   1.000
_cell.length_c   1.000
_cell.angle_alpha   90.00
_cell.angle_beta   90.00
_cell.angle_gamma   90.00
#
_symmetry.space_group_name_H-M   'P 1'
#
loop_
_entity.id
_entity.type
_entity.pdbx_description
1 polymer ?
#
loop_
_entity_poly.entity_id
_entity_poly.type
_entity_poly.pdbx_seq_one_letter_code
_entity_poly.pdbx_strand_id
1 'polypeptide(L)'
;MNKTFISFFFLCLFAMAHAQWTPAAPDGKLIRDGSPNDSYYSLDISLLKSQLKNAQETGKNAKPVIISLPTLNGKIEKFSVYSFPVVVKELAEQYQLGSYVGVGIDDPGKYLRFSLAPNDFQSMIITGEGSEFIEPANTTKTVYRVYPKTKGGKSGFVCSTGEEESDKLEIEKLHQQGQSFTNQVTNFGKSSDRKYRTLRLALSVCGEYTQYHGGTVAGALAAMNATLTRINGVYEKDFALHLNLQNFPSLIYTNANTDPYSATENGTQNGIVGWNSQVQNVLTATVGNANYDIGHLFSPPGAGGNAGCIGCICRDNLTPAGKDKGSGWTSPGNNPPVGDNFDIDFVAHEIGHQLGGIHSFSYDAPQLGSATSVEPGSGSTIMGYAGVTGANTDVQPHSDPYFNTTNIRDIQANLISKTCDIETQITNTPPVIGALPTYNIPKGTAFVLTASATDAENDPMTYTWEEVDIANEVINMNNLGNTASGPSFRSIAPSNSPTRYFPRLSSVLAGVLNNSNNLWEAVSTVARTTRFTVTVRDNNPVSTEQQTQSATQTIIVGNNGPFKVNPTTVYNNGPTNVVWDVVNTNAAPYNAPNVKIDFTTDNGVTWNVVAASTPNDGSEALDFSPFPLTVGGTAKIRVSALNNVFYAIGSAPISTLPICNTNAPGGIVVTATTQTTATITWNASFNATYIVRYRVAGATAWITVNPNPTVNTTTLQGLTAGTHYEVQIANICSGVTGNFSASTVFMTPYCAAASTNTNNGYISNVTVAATSSYTMSNNSGANNYTDYSADATKLITLVRGTSNNTVSVSKFWPGAMSNKAVSVWIDFDKNGTFETTERVLNAANNQVTPVTATFPVPATAYSGPLTTRMRVVMRDISSPAVCGSFANGEVEDYAVKLIDLPTCTTAAPSNITITNLTPTSANVSWATTAGATYILRYRKVGTTAWTTINPVLPPGNNYTIQGLTEQTQYEVQVSTICNNNQGAFSPSQQFTTPVLTYCPMTGTGTNEHISNVTVTSVNPALAVMNNTSVQNNYTNYTTPATLITLETGSVNNKISVAKGGAVQHQIQPLQPGSTLTGTAI
;
A
#
# COMPACT_ATOMS: atom_id res chain seq x y z
N MET A 1 28.14 -47.05 68.53
CA MET A 1 26.79 -47.18 69.14
C MET A 1 25.92 -46.11 68.50
N ASN A 2 24.73 -46.31 67.94
CA ASN A 2 23.83 -47.46 67.75
C ASN A 2 22.89 -47.04 66.59
N LYS A 3 22.79 -47.83 65.52
CA LYS A 3 21.58 -48.62 65.15
C LYS A 3 20.23 -47.86 65.23
N THR A 4 19.85 -47.18 64.15
CA THR A 4 18.45 -47.00 63.67
C THR A 4 18.45 -46.49 62.22
N PHE A 5 18.99 -47.27 61.27
CA PHE A 5 18.99 -46.90 59.84
C PHE A 5 18.51 -48.03 58.91
N ILE A 6 17.78 -49.01 59.46
CA ILE A 6 17.26 -50.15 58.69
C ILE A 6 15.82 -50.37 59.11
N SER A 7 14.90 -49.57 58.56
CA SER A 7 13.46 -49.89 58.52
C SER A 7 12.63 -48.95 57.63
N PHE A 8 13.22 -47.90 57.07
CA PHE A 8 12.51 -46.97 56.15
C PHE A 8 12.92 -47.10 54.68
N PHE A 9 13.58 -48.21 54.31
CA PHE A 9 14.03 -48.48 52.93
C PHE A 9 13.20 -49.55 52.21
N PHE A 10 12.13 -50.08 52.84
CA PHE A 10 11.33 -51.19 52.28
C PHE A 10 9.84 -50.88 52.08
N LEU A 11 9.39 -49.62 52.27
CA LEU A 11 7.98 -49.24 52.09
C LEU A 11 7.70 -48.20 50.97
N CYS A 12 8.68 -47.90 50.12
CA CYS A 12 8.52 -47.00 48.97
C CYS A 12 8.61 -47.72 47.60
N LEU A 13 8.54 -49.04 47.57
CA LEU A 13 8.33 -49.81 46.35
C LEU A 13 6.84 -50.17 46.28
N PHE A 14 6.21 -49.89 45.13
CA PHE A 14 4.79 -50.07 44.81
C PHE A 14 3.84 -48.91 45.07
N ALA A 15 4.09 -47.80 44.37
CA ALA A 15 3.04 -47.03 43.71
C ALA A 15 3.61 -46.27 42.50
N MET A 16 4.22 -46.99 41.54
CA MET A 16 4.37 -46.42 40.19
C MET A 16 2.98 -46.46 39.55
N ALA A 17 2.22 -45.38 39.69
CA ALA A 17 1.08 -45.16 38.82
C ALA A 17 1.61 -45.10 37.39
N HIS A 18 1.38 -46.14 36.59
CA HIS A 18 1.73 -46.14 35.18
C HIS A 18 0.92 -45.05 34.48
N ALA A 19 1.56 -43.93 34.14
CA ALA A 19 0.94 -42.87 33.37
C ALA A 19 0.69 -43.35 31.93
N GLN A 20 -0.52 -43.13 31.40
CA GLN A 20 -0.90 -43.48 30.03
C GLN A 20 0.07 -42.88 28.99
N TRP A 21 0.51 -41.65 29.25
CA TRP A 21 1.53 -40.93 28.48
C TRP A 21 2.70 -40.58 29.37
N THR A 22 3.92 -40.87 28.89
CA THR A 22 5.16 -40.52 29.60
C THR A 22 6.07 -39.72 28.69
N PRO A 23 6.61 -38.55 29.08
CA PRO A 23 7.60 -37.83 28.29
C PRO A 23 8.75 -38.75 27.87
N ALA A 24 9.15 -38.67 26.60
CA ALA A 24 10.18 -39.53 26.02
C ALA A 24 11.14 -38.69 25.16
N ALA A 25 12.31 -39.25 24.84
CA ALA A 25 13.17 -38.71 23.79
C ALA A 25 12.82 -39.37 22.44
N PRO A 26 12.99 -38.66 21.30
CA PRO A 26 12.95 -39.30 20.00
C PRO A 26 14.06 -40.36 19.92
N ASP A 27 13.67 -41.62 19.70
CA ASP A 27 14.58 -42.77 19.61
C ASP A 27 14.23 -43.66 18.40
N GLY A 28 15.22 -44.34 17.85
CA GLY A 28 15.12 -45.18 16.65
C GLY A 28 15.07 -44.40 15.32
N LYS A 29 14.68 -45.09 14.24
CA LYS A 29 14.50 -44.48 12.92
C LYS A 29 13.23 -43.61 12.92
N LEU A 30 13.41 -42.30 12.82
CA LEU A 30 12.29 -41.36 12.74
C LEU A 30 11.53 -41.49 11.42
N ILE A 31 10.21 -41.34 11.49
CA ILE A 31 9.33 -41.36 10.31
C ILE A 31 9.47 -40.04 9.53
N ARG A 32 9.70 -38.93 10.24
CA ARG A 32 9.92 -37.58 9.71
C ARG A 32 10.88 -36.81 10.60
N ASP A 33 11.57 -35.82 10.02
CA ASP A 33 12.38 -34.87 10.78
C ASP A 33 11.49 -34.04 11.71
N GLY A 34 11.92 -33.86 12.96
CA GLY A 34 11.20 -33.09 13.97
C GLY A 34 11.52 -31.60 13.96
N SER A 35 10.63 -30.78 14.52
CA SER A 35 10.83 -29.36 14.75
C SER A 35 11.30 -29.11 16.19
N PRO A 36 12.07 -28.03 16.48
CA PRO A 36 12.48 -27.69 17.85
C PRO A 36 11.35 -27.50 18.86
N ASN A 37 10.12 -27.28 18.38
CA ASN A 37 8.93 -27.09 19.21
C ASN A 37 8.10 -28.37 19.43
N ASP A 38 8.54 -29.50 18.87
CA ASP A 38 7.82 -30.77 19.02
C ASP A 38 8.05 -31.35 20.42
N SER A 39 6.98 -31.88 21.02
CA SER A 39 7.07 -32.61 22.28
C SER A 39 6.90 -34.11 22.03
N TYR A 40 7.68 -34.95 22.72
CA TYR A 40 7.69 -36.40 22.49
C TYR A 40 7.23 -37.18 23.73
N TYR A 41 6.39 -38.19 23.50
CA TYR A 41 5.82 -39.04 24.55
C TYR A 41 5.80 -40.50 24.14
N SER A 42 5.98 -41.41 25.09
CA SER A 42 5.64 -42.83 24.93
C SER A 42 4.20 -43.06 25.40
N LEU A 43 3.49 -43.93 24.69
CA LEU A 43 2.09 -44.28 24.94
C LEU A 43 1.99 -45.75 25.36
N ASP A 44 1.34 -46.02 26.49
CA ASP A 44 0.82 -47.36 26.78
C ASP A 44 -0.47 -47.59 25.98
N ILE A 45 -0.29 -48.04 24.74
CA ILE A 45 -1.40 -48.28 23.81
C ILE A 45 -2.31 -49.42 24.29
N SER A 46 -1.78 -50.38 25.07
CA SER A 46 -2.58 -51.48 25.62
C SER A 46 -3.54 -50.97 26.68
N LEU A 47 -3.08 -50.06 27.55
CA LEU A 47 -3.93 -49.37 28.51
C LEU A 47 -5.02 -48.56 27.81
N LEU A 48 -4.68 -47.76 26.79
CA LEU A 48 -5.67 -46.98 26.03
C LEU A 48 -6.71 -47.87 25.34
N LYS A 49 -6.29 -48.97 24.69
CA LYS A 49 -7.20 -49.96 24.11
C LYS A 49 -8.13 -50.56 25.17
N SER A 50 -7.61 -50.86 26.37
CA SER A 50 -8.43 -51.43 27.45
C SER A 50 -9.50 -50.45 27.96
N GLN A 51 -9.18 -49.15 28.03
CA GLN A 51 -10.11 -48.09 28.42
C GLN A 51 -11.23 -47.92 27.38
N LEU A 52 -10.88 -48.01 26.10
CA LEU A 52 -11.81 -47.77 24.98
C LEU A 52 -12.62 -49.01 24.56
N LYS A 53 -12.31 -50.20 25.07
CA LYS A 53 -12.96 -51.46 24.68
C LYS A 53 -14.50 -51.43 24.74
N ASN A 54 -15.05 -50.67 25.70
CA ASN A 54 -16.49 -50.52 25.92
C ASN A 54 -16.98 -49.08 25.62
N ALA A 55 -16.21 -48.30 24.84
CA ALA A 55 -16.65 -46.98 24.43
C ALA A 55 -17.95 -47.09 23.63
N GLN A 56 -18.96 -46.33 24.04
CA GLN A 56 -20.24 -46.32 23.35
C GLN A 56 -20.15 -45.47 22.10
N GLU A 57 -20.89 -45.85 21.06
CA GLU A 57 -21.06 -45.00 19.87
C GLU A 57 -21.76 -43.69 20.25
N THR A 58 -21.45 -42.60 19.56
CA THR A 58 -22.08 -41.30 19.78
C THR A 58 -23.60 -41.38 19.63
N GLY A 59 -24.33 -40.76 20.55
CA GLY A 59 -25.78 -40.70 20.47
C GLY A 59 -26.44 -40.22 21.76
N LYS A 60 -27.76 -40.08 21.72
CA LYS A 60 -28.54 -39.61 22.87
C LYS A 60 -28.37 -40.57 24.06
N ASN A 61 -27.88 -40.03 25.19
CA ASN A 61 -27.56 -40.77 26.42
C ASN A 61 -26.34 -41.71 26.34
N ALA A 62 -25.51 -41.62 25.30
CA ALA A 62 -24.24 -42.32 25.27
C ALA A 62 -23.35 -41.85 26.43
N LYS A 63 -22.62 -42.78 27.06
CA LYS A 63 -21.69 -42.47 28.14
C LYS A 63 -20.27 -42.33 27.60
N PRO A 64 -19.59 -41.19 27.85
CA PRO A 64 -18.23 -41.00 27.39
C PRO A 64 -17.26 -41.87 28.20
N VAL A 65 -16.19 -42.30 27.54
CA VAL A 65 -14.97 -42.76 28.21
C VAL A 65 -14.08 -41.55 28.42
N ILE A 66 -13.44 -41.42 29.58
CA ILE A 66 -12.49 -40.33 29.83
C ILE A 66 -11.09 -40.83 29.50
N ILE A 67 -10.42 -40.17 28.55
CA ILE A 67 -9.02 -40.41 28.22
C ILE A 67 -8.19 -39.15 28.46
N SER A 68 -6.88 -39.32 28.59
CA SER A 68 -5.93 -38.21 28.72
C SER A 68 -5.03 -38.14 27.48
N LEU A 69 -4.78 -36.94 26.97
CA LEU A 69 -3.89 -36.71 25.82
C LEU A 69 -2.93 -35.53 26.10
N PRO A 70 -1.67 -35.59 25.64
CA PRO A 70 -0.78 -34.45 25.67
C PRO A 70 -1.19 -33.38 24.65
N THR A 71 -1.01 -32.11 25.01
CA THR A 71 -1.27 -30.94 24.15
C THR A 71 0.02 -30.16 23.87
N LEU A 72 -0.02 -29.25 22.89
CA LEU A 72 1.13 -28.43 22.49
C LEU A 72 1.74 -27.60 23.61
N ASN A 73 0.94 -27.28 24.63
CA ASN A 73 1.40 -26.52 25.79
C ASN A 73 2.15 -27.39 26.83
N GLY A 74 2.45 -28.65 26.50
CA GLY A 74 3.11 -29.61 27.38
C GLY A 74 2.23 -30.10 28.53
N LYS A 75 0.92 -29.85 28.47
CA LYS A 75 -0.06 -30.30 29.47
C LYS A 75 -0.72 -31.61 29.01
N ILE A 76 -1.07 -32.46 29.96
CA ILE A 76 -1.96 -33.60 29.72
C ILE A 76 -3.37 -33.15 30.05
N GLU A 77 -4.26 -33.15 29.06
CA GLU A 77 -5.67 -32.73 29.19
C GLU A 77 -6.61 -33.93 29.05
N LYS A 78 -7.77 -33.84 29.72
CA LYS A 78 -8.80 -34.88 29.70
C LYS A 78 -9.85 -34.62 28.63
N PHE A 79 -10.27 -35.68 27.96
CA PHE A 79 -11.31 -35.64 26.94
C PHE A 79 -12.41 -36.66 27.25
N SER A 80 -13.66 -36.25 27.07
CA SER A 80 -14.81 -37.14 27.02
C SER A 80 -14.93 -37.68 25.61
N VAL A 81 -14.74 -38.99 25.42
CA VAL A 81 -14.66 -39.61 24.10
C VAL A 81 -15.69 -40.72 23.89
N TYR A 82 -16.14 -40.84 22.65
CA TYR A 82 -17.12 -41.81 22.18
C TYR A 82 -16.54 -42.55 20.97
N SER A 83 -16.98 -43.79 20.77
CA SER A 83 -16.69 -44.49 19.52
C SER A 83 -17.41 -43.79 18.38
N PHE A 84 -16.73 -43.59 17.27
CA PHE A 84 -17.36 -43.10 16.05
C PHE A 84 -16.67 -43.70 14.82
N PRO A 85 -16.98 -44.97 14.49
CA PRO A 85 -16.29 -45.72 13.44
C PRO A 85 -16.40 -45.03 12.07
N VAL A 86 -15.30 -45.03 11.31
CA VAL A 86 -15.25 -44.61 9.89
C VAL A 86 -15.12 -45.81 8.94
N VAL A 87 -15.20 -47.01 9.50
CA VAL A 87 -15.10 -48.29 8.81
C VAL A 87 -16.26 -49.15 9.29
N VAL A 88 -16.93 -49.86 8.37
CA VAL A 88 -18.01 -50.78 8.72
C VAL A 88 -17.58 -51.80 9.78
N LYS A 89 -18.50 -52.11 10.67
CA LYS A 89 -18.26 -52.82 11.93
C LYS A 89 -17.50 -54.14 11.74
N GLU A 90 -17.90 -54.95 10.77
CA GLU A 90 -17.29 -56.24 10.50
C GLU A 90 -15.80 -56.14 10.14
N LEU A 91 -15.42 -55.09 9.40
CA LEU A 91 -14.03 -54.87 9.00
C LEU A 91 -13.23 -54.25 10.15
N ALA A 92 -13.84 -53.32 10.90
CA ALA A 92 -13.24 -52.72 12.08
C ALA A 92 -12.93 -53.77 13.17
N GLU A 93 -13.86 -54.70 13.45
CA GLU A 93 -13.66 -55.78 14.41
C GLU A 93 -12.58 -56.77 13.95
N GLN A 94 -12.60 -57.17 12.67
CA GLN A 94 -11.64 -58.12 12.11
C GLN A 94 -10.18 -57.64 12.21
N TYR A 95 -9.95 -56.33 11.98
CA TYR A 95 -8.62 -55.74 11.97
C TYR A 95 -8.31 -54.89 13.22
N GLN A 96 -9.20 -54.90 14.22
CA GLN A 96 -9.09 -54.14 15.47
C GLN A 96 -8.86 -52.63 15.25
N LEU A 97 -9.65 -52.06 14.35
CA LEU A 97 -9.61 -50.64 14.01
C LEU A 97 -10.63 -49.88 14.86
N GLY A 98 -10.22 -48.73 15.39
CA GLY A 98 -11.08 -47.82 16.12
C GLY A 98 -10.97 -46.40 15.56
N SER A 99 -12.08 -45.70 15.59
CA SER A 99 -12.17 -44.27 15.35
C SER A 99 -13.07 -43.67 16.41
N TYR A 100 -12.71 -42.49 16.88
CA TYR A 100 -13.30 -41.89 18.06
C TYR A 100 -13.38 -40.38 17.91
N VAL A 101 -14.37 -39.81 18.58
CA VAL A 101 -14.62 -38.37 18.67
C VAL A 101 -14.71 -37.97 20.14
N GLY A 102 -14.33 -36.73 20.46
CA GLY A 102 -14.51 -36.23 21.81
C GLY A 102 -14.44 -34.72 21.94
N VAL A 103 -14.73 -34.26 23.16
CA VAL A 103 -14.69 -32.87 23.57
C VAL A 103 -13.83 -32.75 24.82
N GLY A 104 -13.03 -31.69 24.91
CA GLY A 104 -12.20 -31.41 26.08
C GLY A 104 -13.03 -31.19 27.33
N ILE A 105 -12.62 -31.80 28.44
CA ILE A 105 -13.21 -31.57 29.77
C ILE A 105 -12.55 -30.35 30.42
N ASP A 106 -11.22 -30.28 30.31
CA ASP A 106 -10.44 -29.18 30.87
C ASP A 106 -10.56 -27.90 30.02
N ASP A 107 -10.80 -28.05 28.71
CA ASP A 107 -11.11 -26.98 27.76
C ASP A 107 -12.24 -27.43 26.80
N PRO A 108 -13.51 -27.04 27.07
CA PRO A 108 -14.65 -27.40 26.24
C PRO A 108 -14.60 -26.87 24.80
N GLY A 109 -13.72 -25.92 24.50
CA GLY A 109 -13.52 -25.41 23.13
C GLY A 109 -12.72 -26.34 22.23
N LYS A 110 -12.13 -27.43 22.77
CA LYS A 110 -11.33 -28.39 22.02
C LYS A 110 -12.15 -29.57 21.54
N TYR A 111 -12.11 -29.80 20.23
CA TYR A 111 -12.73 -30.94 19.57
C TYR A 111 -11.66 -31.95 19.17
N LEU A 112 -11.87 -33.22 19.49
CA LEU A 112 -10.90 -34.30 19.29
C LEU A 112 -11.42 -35.32 18.28
N ARG A 113 -10.55 -35.70 17.34
CA ARG A 113 -10.65 -36.92 16.54
C ARG A 113 -9.40 -37.75 16.71
N PHE A 114 -9.55 -39.07 16.89
CA PHE A 114 -8.41 -39.95 16.88
C PHE A 114 -8.74 -41.35 16.39
N SER A 115 -7.76 -41.97 15.75
CA SER A 115 -7.80 -43.35 15.31
C SER A 115 -6.93 -44.22 16.21
N LEU A 116 -7.30 -45.49 16.32
CA LEU A 116 -6.58 -46.51 17.06
C LEU A 116 -6.48 -47.78 16.22
N ALA A 117 -5.30 -48.37 16.16
CA ALA A 117 -5.05 -49.68 15.57
C ALA A 117 -4.23 -50.54 16.55
N PRO A 118 -3.94 -51.83 16.28
CA PRO A 118 -3.20 -52.68 17.21
C PRO A 118 -1.89 -52.10 17.74
N ASN A 119 -1.17 -51.32 16.93
CA ASN A 119 0.13 -50.73 17.24
C ASN A 119 0.23 -49.26 16.80
N ASP A 120 -0.89 -48.56 16.61
CA ASP A 120 -0.89 -47.18 16.11
C ASP A 120 -1.97 -46.32 16.78
N PHE A 121 -1.64 -45.04 16.98
CA PHE A 121 -2.51 -44.01 17.50
C PHE A 121 -2.24 -42.71 16.74
N GLN A 122 -3.27 -42.09 16.19
CA GLN A 122 -3.14 -40.80 15.53
C GLN A 122 -4.30 -39.90 15.91
N SER A 123 -4.05 -38.63 16.21
CA SER A 123 -5.10 -37.69 16.58
C SER A 123 -5.00 -36.36 15.87
N MET A 124 -6.12 -35.64 15.91
CA MET A 124 -6.29 -34.25 15.52
C MET A 124 -7.16 -33.57 16.59
N ILE A 125 -6.61 -32.56 17.24
CA ILE A 125 -7.32 -31.70 18.19
C ILE A 125 -7.55 -30.38 17.49
N ILE A 126 -8.81 -30.03 17.23
CA ILE A 126 -9.20 -28.75 16.65
C ILE A 126 -9.49 -27.78 17.79
N THR A 127 -8.87 -26.62 17.76
CA THR A 127 -8.98 -25.56 18.76
C THR A 127 -9.38 -24.24 18.10
N GLY A 128 -9.68 -23.22 18.91
CA GLY A 128 -9.91 -21.86 18.41
C GLY A 128 -8.65 -21.15 17.84
N GLU A 129 -7.46 -21.72 18.07
CA GLU A 129 -6.17 -21.14 17.66
C GLU A 129 -5.52 -21.91 16.50
N GLY A 130 -6.14 -23.00 16.04
CA GLY A 130 -5.61 -23.91 15.02
C GLY A 130 -5.78 -25.37 15.43
N SER A 131 -4.95 -26.25 14.86
CA SER A 131 -5.03 -27.69 15.13
C SER A 131 -3.72 -28.27 15.66
N GLU A 132 -3.86 -29.19 16.61
CA GLU A 132 -2.76 -29.96 17.21
C GLU A 132 -2.84 -31.42 16.76
N PHE A 133 -1.70 -32.03 16.49
CA PHE A 133 -1.61 -33.40 15.99
C PHE A 133 -0.75 -34.26 16.90
N ILE A 134 -1.16 -35.52 17.07
CA ILE A 134 -0.35 -36.55 17.72
C ILE A 134 -0.18 -37.70 16.74
N GLU A 135 1.08 -38.05 16.44
CA GLU A 135 1.41 -39.09 15.47
C GLU A 135 2.67 -39.86 15.88
N PRO A 136 2.87 -41.10 15.39
CA PRO A 136 4.12 -41.82 15.61
C PRO A 136 5.34 -41.03 15.13
N ALA A 137 6.32 -40.87 16.00
CA ALA A 137 7.60 -40.23 15.68
C ALA A 137 8.59 -41.21 15.04
N ASN A 138 8.51 -42.52 15.36
CA ASN A 138 9.44 -43.55 14.91
C ASN A 138 8.72 -44.74 14.23
N THR A 139 9.46 -45.48 13.38
CA THR A 139 8.89 -46.59 12.59
C THR A 139 8.35 -47.74 13.43
N THR A 140 8.80 -47.87 14.68
CA THR A 140 8.29 -48.86 15.65
C THR A 140 7.00 -48.43 16.35
N LYS A 141 6.56 -47.18 16.15
CA LYS A 141 5.35 -46.57 16.73
C LYS A 141 5.28 -46.64 18.26
N THR A 142 6.44 -46.52 18.92
CA THR A 142 6.60 -46.57 20.38
C THR A 142 6.72 -45.18 21.02
N VAL A 143 7.10 -44.18 20.22
CA VAL A 143 7.19 -42.77 20.60
C VAL A 143 6.30 -41.96 19.66
N TYR A 144 5.57 -41.02 20.22
CA TYR A 144 4.63 -40.13 19.53
C TYR A 144 5.10 -38.69 19.68
N ARG A 145 4.94 -37.91 18.62
CA ARG A 145 5.19 -36.46 18.61
C ARG A 145 3.88 -35.70 18.74
N VAL A 146 3.89 -34.62 19.51
CA VAL A 146 2.82 -33.62 19.61
C VAL A 146 3.32 -32.35 18.94
N TYR A 147 2.62 -31.92 17.91
CA TYR A 147 3.08 -30.86 17.02
C TYR A 147 1.90 -30.09 16.40
N PRO A 148 2.06 -28.80 16.05
CA PRO A 148 1.02 -28.06 15.33
C PRO A 148 0.90 -28.60 13.90
N LYS A 149 0.05 -28.03 13.04
CA LYS A 149 0.10 -28.35 11.59
C LYS A 149 1.56 -28.34 11.09
N THR A 150 1.97 -29.40 10.39
CA THR A 150 3.37 -29.60 9.96
C THR A 150 3.88 -28.34 9.26
N LYS A 151 5.12 -27.90 9.56
CA LYS A 151 5.78 -26.78 8.89
C LYS A 151 6.83 -27.33 7.91
N GLY A 152 6.68 -27.06 6.62
CA GLY A 152 7.55 -27.53 5.54
C GLY A 152 6.95 -27.16 4.18
N GLY A 153 7.68 -27.29 3.08
CA GLY A 153 7.11 -27.00 1.75
C GLY A 153 6.30 -28.18 1.22
N LYS A 154 5.17 -27.91 0.55
CA LYS A 154 4.42 -28.91 -0.24
C LYS A 154 5.12 -29.21 -1.58
N SER A 155 6.36 -29.69 -1.56
CA SER A 155 7.07 -30.00 -2.81
C SER A 155 6.33 -31.10 -3.58
N GLY A 156 5.73 -30.74 -4.72
CA GLY A 156 5.02 -31.67 -5.62
C GLY A 156 3.52 -31.83 -5.38
N PHE A 157 2.85 -30.96 -4.60
CA PHE A 157 1.38 -30.90 -4.68
C PHE A 157 0.97 -30.28 -6.03
N VAL A 158 0.30 -31.08 -6.86
CA VAL A 158 -0.33 -30.66 -8.12
C VAL A 158 -1.70 -31.31 -8.14
N CYS A 159 -2.75 -30.51 -7.97
CA CYS A 159 -4.11 -30.95 -8.29
C CYS A 159 -4.33 -30.74 -9.79
N SER A 160 -4.65 -31.82 -10.49
CA SER A 160 -4.89 -31.86 -11.93
C SER A 160 -6.38 -31.93 -12.28
N THR A 161 -7.25 -31.79 -11.27
CA THR A 161 -8.70 -31.67 -11.46
C THR A 161 -8.98 -30.45 -12.33
N GLY A 162 -9.60 -30.67 -13.49
CA GLY A 162 -10.05 -29.59 -14.35
C GLY A 162 -11.33 -28.97 -13.79
N GLU A 163 -11.30 -27.66 -13.48
CA GLU A 163 -12.49 -26.90 -13.13
C GLU A 163 -12.99 -26.13 -14.35
N GLU A 164 -13.69 -26.82 -15.24
CA GLU A 164 -14.25 -26.20 -16.45
C GLU A 164 -15.37 -25.21 -16.10
N GLU A 165 -15.56 -24.18 -16.93
CA GLU A 165 -16.60 -23.16 -16.71
C GLU A 165 -18.00 -23.79 -16.60
N SER A 166 -18.26 -24.89 -17.32
CA SER A 166 -19.53 -25.62 -17.21
C SER A 166 -19.78 -26.17 -15.81
N ASP A 167 -18.74 -26.66 -15.15
CA ASP A 167 -18.84 -27.32 -13.85
C ASP A 167 -19.07 -26.26 -12.77
N LYS A 168 -18.38 -25.11 -12.88
CA LYS A 168 -18.61 -23.93 -12.02
C LYS A 168 -20.04 -23.41 -12.15
N LEU A 169 -20.54 -23.29 -13.38
CA LEU A 169 -21.90 -22.85 -13.65
C LEU A 169 -22.96 -23.86 -13.20
N GLU A 170 -22.69 -25.17 -13.26
CA GLU A 170 -23.60 -26.20 -12.76
C GLU A 170 -23.76 -26.09 -11.24
N ILE A 171 -22.66 -25.97 -10.49
CA ILE A 171 -22.69 -25.79 -9.03
C ILE A 171 -23.40 -24.48 -8.64
N GLU A 172 -23.12 -23.37 -9.34
CA GLU A 172 -23.80 -22.10 -9.12
C GLU A 172 -25.31 -22.20 -9.44
N LYS A 173 -25.69 -22.98 -10.45
CA LYS A 173 -27.09 -23.24 -10.78
C LYS A 173 -27.79 -24.06 -9.69
N LEU A 174 -27.13 -25.08 -9.12
CA LEU A 174 -27.66 -25.83 -7.98
C LEU A 174 -27.90 -24.92 -6.78
N HIS A 175 -26.95 -24.00 -6.53
CA HIS A 175 -27.11 -22.98 -5.50
C HIS A 175 -28.36 -22.10 -5.76
N GLN A 176 -28.51 -21.55 -6.97
CA GLN A 176 -29.65 -20.71 -7.34
C GLN A 176 -31.00 -21.47 -7.29
N GLN A 177 -31.02 -22.75 -7.67
CA GLN A 177 -32.21 -23.60 -7.54
C GLN A 177 -32.58 -23.86 -6.08
N GLY A 178 -31.59 -24.02 -5.20
CA GLY A 178 -31.77 -24.04 -3.75
C GLY A 178 -32.42 -22.77 -3.19
N GLN A 179 -32.38 -21.65 -3.93
CA GLN A 179 -33.07 -20.40 -3.57
C GLN A 179 -34.55 -20.35 -4.02
N SER A 180 -35.04 -21.30 -4.86
CA SER A 180 -36.40 -21.29 -5.41
C SER A 180 -37.38 -22.25 -4.67
N PHE A 181 -38.19 -21.66 -3.77
CA PHE A 181 -39.45 -22.08 -3.12
C PHE A 181 -39.87 -23.57 -3.01
N THR A 182 -39.99 -24.08 -1.76
CA THR A 182 -41.23 -24.66 -1.16
C THR A 182 -41.09 -25.09 0.32
N ASN A 183 -39.88 -25.19 0.90
CA ASN A 183 -39.71 -25.72 2.28
C ASN A 183 -38.82 -24.94 3.28
N GLN A 184 -38.38 -23.69 3.01
CA GLN A 184 -37.84 -22.81 4.07
C GLN A 184 -38.18 -21.34 3.75
N VAL A 185 -38.97 -20.70 4.62
CA VAL A 185 -39.58 -19.39 4.33
C VAL A 185 -38.79 -18.15 4.77
N THR A 186 -37.58 -18.25 5.37
CA THR A 186 -36.90 -17.02 5.86
C THR A 186 -35.37 -16.97 5.85
N ASN A 187 -34.59 -18.03 5.57
CA ASN A 187 -33.12 -17.93 5.65
C ASN A 187 -32.36 -18.99 4.82
N PHE A 188 -31.66 -18.56 3.77
CA PHE A 188 -30.92 -19.41 2.82
C PHE A 188 -29.44 -19.64 3.20
N GLY A 189 -28.96 -19.09 4.32
CA GLY A 189 -27.56 -19.19 4.76
C GLY A 189 -27.25 -20.39 5.66
N LYS A 190 -28.07 -21.44 5.65
CA LYS A 190 -28.00 -22.54 6.61
C LYS A 190 -27.28 -23.76 6.01
N SER A 191 -26.19 -24.17 6.65
CA SER A 191 -25.54 -25.49 6.47
C SER A 191 -26.33 -26.67 7.03
N SER A 192 -27.63 -26.46 7.16
CA SER A 192 -28.38 -26.89 8.33
C SER A 192 -29.83 -27.08 7.92
N ASP A 193 -30.00 -27.87 6.86
CA ASP A 193 -31.28 -28.49 6.52
C ASP A 193 -31.70 -29.56 7.56
N ARG A 194 -30.95 -29.62 8.67
CA ARG A 194 -31.14 -30.50 9.81
C ARG A 194 -31.06 -31.96 9.41
N LYS A 195 -30.08 -32.29 8.55
CA LYS A 195 -29.79 -33.66 8.14
C LYS A 195 -28.31 -33.95 8.26
N TYR A 196 -28.01 -35.05 8.93
CA TYR A 196 -26.68 -35.65 8.98
C TYR A 196 -26.60 -36.74 7.91
N ARG A 197 -25.60 -36.68 7.05
CA ARG A 197 -25.48 -37.53 5.86
C ARG A 197 -24.35 -38.53 6.02
N THR A 198 -24.62 -39.78 5.71
CA THR A 198 -23.58 -40.82 5.62
C THR A 198 -23.45 -41.30 4.18
N LEU A 199 -22.26 -41.16 3.60
CA LEU A 199 -21.92 -41.72 2.29
C LEU A 199 -21.14 -43.01 2.46
N ARG A 200 -21.52 -44.04 1.70
CA ARG A 200 -20.78 -45.29 1.58
C ARG A 200 -19.56 -45.06 0.68
N LEU A 201 -18.37 -45.19 1.25
CA LEU A 201 -17.10 -45.01 0.55
C LEU A 201 -16.54 -46.35 0.07
N ALA A 202 -16.27 -46.45 -1.24
CA ALA A 202 -15.41 -47.50 -1.81
C ALA A 202 -14.00 -46.93 -2.03
N LEU A 203 -13.05 -47.33 -1.19
CA LEU A 203 -11.67 -46.86 -1.23
C LEU A 203 -10.73 -47.98 -1.70
N SER A 204 -10.02 -47.72 -2.80
CA SER A 204 -8.99 -48.61 -3.33
C SER A 204 -7.60 -48.11 -2.95
N VAL A 205 -6.63 -49.03 -2.87
CA VAL A 205 -5.21 -48.71 -2.70
C VAL A 205 -4.34 -49.61 -3.58
N CYS A 206 -3.41 -49.03 -4.31
CA CYS A 206 -2.44 -49.77 -5.13
C CYS A 206 -1.41 -50.52 -4.29
N GLY A 207 -0.67 -51.44 -4.92
CA GLY A 207 0.32 -52.29 -4.29
C GLY A 207 1.40 -51.51 -3.54
N GLU A 208 1.88 -50.41 -4.11
CA GLU A 208 2.96 -49.59 -3.55
C GLU A 208 2.52 -48.85 -2.28
N TYR A 209 1.28 -48.35 -2.23
CA TYR A 209 0.70 -47.76 -1.03
C TYR A 209 0.67 -48.80 0.09
N THR A 210 0.18 -50.00 -0.21
CA THR A 210 0.16 -51.10 0.76
C THR A 210 1.56 -51.49 1.22
N GLN A 211 2.55 -51.54 0.32
CA GLN A 211 3.95 -51.79 0.66
C GLN A 211 4.51 -50.73 1.61
N TYR A 212 4.19 -49.45 1.39
CA TYR A 212 4.58 -48.36 2.28
C TYR A 212 4.06 -48.58 3.72
N HIS A 213 2.82 -49.06 3.85
CA HIS A 213 2.19 -49.35 5.14
C HIS A 213 2.45 -50.77 5.66
N GLY A 214 3.56 -51.39 5.25
CA GLY A 214 4.04 -52.69 5.78
C GLY A 214 3.65 -53.90 4.94
N GLY A 215 3.13 -53.71 3.73
CA GLY A 215 2.89 -54.77 2.74
C GLY A 215 1.70 -55.69 3.05
N THR A 216 0.85 -55.32 4.01
CA THR A 216 -0.29 -56.14 4.45
C THR A 216 -1.60 -55.36 4.35
N VAL A 217 -2.69 -56.09 4.14
CA VAL A 217 -4.05 -55.54 4.16
C VAL A 217 -4.34 -54.84 5.50
N ALA A 218 -3.91 -55.42 6.62
CA ALA A 218 -4.09 -54.83 7.95
C ALA A 218 -3.36 -53.48 8.09
N GLY A 219 -2.14 -53.37 7.57
CA GLY A 219 -1.36 -52.13 7.59
C GLY A 219 -1.99 -51.03 6.75
N ALA A 220 -2.45 -51.37 5.53
CA ALA A 220 -3.17 -50.43 4.67
C ALA A 220 -4.48 -49.95 5.32
N LEU A 221 -5.29 -50.86 5.88
CA LEU A 221 -6.53 -50.51 6.56
C LEU A 221 -6.31 -49.62 7.79
N ALA A 222 -5.24 -49.85 8.55
CA ALA A 222 -4.89 -48.97 9.67
C ALA A 222 -4.60 -47.54 9.20
N ALA A 223 -3.89 -47.38 8.07
CA ALA A 223 -3.63 -46.07 7.47
C ALA A 223 -4.90 -45.42 6.92
N MET A 224 -5.72 -46.17 6.17
CA MET A 224 -7.02 -45.70 5.66
C MET A 224 -7.93 -45.24 6.81
N ASN A 225 -8.01 -46.01 7.90
CA ASN A 225 -8.79 -45.64 9.09
C ASN A 225 -8.27 -44.34 9.73
N ALA A 226 -6.96 -44.13 9.80
CA ALA A 226 -6.39 -42.89 10.33
C ALA A 226 -6.75 -41.67 9.46
N THR A 227 -6.54 -41.76 8.14
CA THR A 227 -6.89 -40.70 7.19
C THR A 227 -8.37 -40.36 7.24
N LEU A 228 -9.25 -41.37 7.15
CA LEU A 228 -10.70 -41.16 7.18
C LEU A 228 -11.19 -40.57 8.51
N THR A 229 -10.61 -41.00 9.63
CA THR A 229 -10.91 -40.43 10.96
C THR A 229 -10.63 -38.93 11.01
N ARG A 230 -9.52 -38.50 10.40
CA ARG A 230 -9.09 -37.11 10.39
C ARG A 230 -9.96 -36.25 9.48
N ILE A 231 -10.16 -36.66 8.23
CA ILE A 231 -10.93 -35.85 7.25
C ILE A 231 -12.42 -35.78 7.62
N ASN A 232 -13.00 -36.85 8.18
CA ASN A 232 -14.37 -36.80 8.71
C ASN A 232 -14.49 -35.80 9.87
N GLY A 233 -13.42 -35.61 10.66
CA GLY A 233 -13.37 -34.54 11.66
C GLY A 233 -13.61 -33.13 11.11
N VAL A 234 -13.30 -32.91 9.83
CA VAL A 234 -13.53 -31.65 9.13
C VAL A 234 -14.91 -31.64 8.47
N TYR A 235 -15.25 -32.69 7.72
CA TYR A 235 -16.50 -32.76 6.95
C TYR A 235 -17.75 -32.77 7.81
N GLU A 236 -17.70 -33.44 8.95
CA GLU A 236 -18.85 -33.54 9.83
C GLU A 236 -19.18 -32.20 10.50
N LYS A 237 -18.18 -31.35 10.72
CA LYS A 237 -18.34 -30.06 11.38
C LYS A 237 -19.03 -29.03 10.48
N ASP A 238 -18.60 -28.94 9.22
CA ASP A 238 -19.09 -27.91 8.30
C ASP A 238 -20.19 -28.40 7.36
N PHE A 239 -20.19 -29.70 7.00
CA PHE A 239 -21.11 -30.27 6.02
C PHE A 239 -22.15 -31.22 6.62
N ALA A 240 -22.04 -31.55 7.92
CA ALA A 240 -22.80 -32.64 8.55
C ALA A 240 -22.71 -33.96 7.75
N LEU A 241 -21.51 -34.25 7.23
CA LEU A 241 -21.24 -35.36 6.32
C LEU A 241 -20.21 -36.33 6.91
N HIS A 242 -20.54 -37.62 6.90
CA HIS A 242 -19.67 -38.72 7.30
C HIS A 242 -19.38 -39.67 6.15
N LEU A 243 -18.10 -39.96 5.90
CA LEU A 243 -17.68 -41.01 4.97
C LEU A 243 -17.45 -42.31 5.74
N ASN A 244 -18.19 -43.36 5.36
CA ASN A 244 -18.05 -44.68 5.99
C ASN A 244 -17.45 -45.69 5.01
N LEU A 245 -16.25 -46.20 5.30
CA LEU A 245 -15.55 -47.17 4.47
C LEU A 245 -16.26 -48.53 4.47
N GLN A 246 -16.62 -49.00 3.29
CA GLN A 246 -17.31 -50.27 3.10
C GLN A 246 -16.34 -51.47 3.02
N ASN A 247 -16.85 -52.68 3.25
CA ASN A 247 -16.06 -53.91 3.32
C ASN A 247 -15.71 -54.47 1.93
N PHE A 248 -14.70 -53.87 1.29
CA PHE A 248 -14.17 -54.31 -0.02
C PHE A 248 -12.65 -54.59 0.01
N PRO A 249 -12.17 -55.58 0.78
CA PRO A 249 -10.74 -55.87 0.91
C PRO A 249 -10.07 -56.31 -0.41
N SER A 250 -10.85 -56.71 -1.43
CA SER A 250 -10.35 -56.97 -2.78
C SER A 250 -9.82 -55.73 -3.51
N LEU A 251 -10.12 -54.53 -3.00
CA LEU A 251 -9.57 -53.26 -3.49
C LEU A 251 -8.23 -52.90 -2.84
N ILE A 252 -7.71 -53.74 -1.95
CA ILE A 252 -6.44 -53.53 -1.26
C ILE A 252 -5.39 -54.44 -1.89
N TYR A 253 -4.68 -53.90 -2.87
CA TYR A 253 -3.65 -54.64 -3.57
C TYR A 253 -2.36 -54.67 -2.75
N THR A 254 -1.77 -55.84 -2.54
CA THR A 254 -0.51 -56.00 -1.78
C THR A 254 0.72 -56.09 -2.67
N ASN A 255 0.56 -56.29 -3.98
CA ASN A 255 1.66 -56.47 -4.93
C ASN A 255 1.51 -55.48 -6.09
N ALA A 256 2.47 -54.55 -6.16
CA ALA A 256 2.57 -53.48 -7.15
C ALA A 256 2.57 -54.01 -8.60
N ASN A 257 3.11 -55.20 -8.84
CA ASN A 257 3.18 -55.75 -10.21
C ASN A 257 1.86 -56.33 -10.72
N THR A 258 0.86 -56.48 -9.85
CA THR A 258 -0.39 -57.19 -10.16
C THR A 258 -1.64 -56.35 -9.88
N ASP A 259 -1.46 -55.13 -9.39
CA ASP A 259 -2.59 -54.23 -9.23
C ASP A 259 -3.07 -53.71 -10.59
N PRO A 260 -4.31 -53.22 -10.69
CA PRO A 260 -4.91 -52.83 -11.97
C PRO A 260 -4.53 -51.41 -12.40
N TYR A 261 -3.59 -50.75 -11.71
CA TYR A 261 -3.23 -49.35 -11.92
C TYR A 261 -1.93 -49.23 -12.70
N SER A 262 -1.83 -48.21 -13.57
CA SER A 262 -0.58 -47.94 -14.27
C SER A 262 0.47 -47.31 -13.32
N ALA A 263 1.76 -47.61 -13.55
CA ALA A 263 2.88 -47.11 -12.74
C ALA A 263 2.96 -45.57 -12.65
N THR A 264 3.46 -45.07 -11.51
CA THR A 264 3.47 -43.65 -11.10
C THR A 264 4.47 -42.75 -11.85
N GLU A 265 5.52 -43.30 -12.46
CA GLU A 265 6.65 -42.53 -13.03
C GLU A 265 6.34 -41.76 -14.34
N ASN A 266 5.17 -41.96 -14.95
CA ASN A 266 4.76 -41.27 -16.19
C ASN A 266 3.90 -40.01 -15.94
N GLY A 267 4.17 -39.33 -14.83
CA GLY A 267 3.21 -38.54 -14.08
C GLY A 267 2.87 -37.12 -14.55
N THR A 268 3.36 -36.56 -15.67
CA THR A 268 2.77 -35.30 -16.22
C THR A 268 3.12 -34.99 -17.69
N GLN A 269 2.09 -34.53 -18.42
CA GLN A 269 2.06 -33.74 -19.66
C GLN A 269 2.10 -34.43 -21.06
N ASN A 270 0.96 -35.06 -21.43
CA ASN A 270 0.22 -34.89 -22.71
C ASN A 270 -1.01 -35.83 -22.81
N GLY A 271 -1.85 -35.86 -21.77
CA GLY A 271 -3.26 -36.23 -21.91
C GLY A 271 -3.59 -37.64 -22.41
N ILE A 272 -3.24 -38.68 -21.65
CA ILE A 272 -4.15 -39.74 -21.12
C ILE A 272 -3.27 -40.75 -20.36
N VAL A 273 -3.36 -40.74 -19.03
CA VAL A 273 -3.16 -41.95 -18.21
C VAL A 273 -4.42 -42.06 -17.40
N GLY A 274 -5.25 -43.03 -17.75
CA GLY A 274 -6.64 -43.07 -17.32
C GLY A 274 -6.82 -43.50 -15.88
N TRP A 275 -6.09 -42.98 -14.88
CA TRP A 275 -6.34 -43.33 -13.47
C TRP A 275 -7.78 -43.00 -13.08
N ASN A 276 -8.31 -41.83 -13.46
CA ASN A 276 -9.72 -41.52 -13.24
C ASN A 276 -10.65 -42.60 -13.85
N SER A 277 -10.36 -43.04 -15.08
CA SER A 277 -11.12 -44.11 -15.75
C SER A 277 -10.84 -45.50 -15.16
N GLN A 278 -9.62 -45.80 -14.71
CA GLN A 278 -9.18 -47.08 -14.16
C GLN A 278 -9.78 -47.29 -12.79
N VAL A 279 -9.72 -46.27 -11.91
CA VAL A 279 -10.38 -46.31 -10.60
C VAL A 279 -11.88 -46.49 -10.80
N GLN A 280 -12.49 -45.70 -11.70
CA GLN A 280 -13.92 -45.84 -12.00
C GLN A 280 -14.23 -47.26 -12.49
N ASN A 281 -13.45 -47.81 -13.42
CA ASN A 281 -13.65 -49.16 -13.95
C ASN A 281 -13.46 -50.25 -12.89
N VAL A 282 -12.42 -50.14 -12.05
CA VAL A 282 -12.11 -51.10 -10.98
C VAL A 282 -13.22 -51.11 -9.94
N LEU A 283 -13.67 -49.94 -9.49
CA LEU A 283 -14.75 -49.81 -8.51
C LEU A 283 -16.08 -50.28 -9.12
N THR A 284 -16.40 -49.87 -10.35
CA THR A 284 -17.62 -50.30 -11.04
C THR A 284 -17.65 -51.82 -11.24
N ALA A 285 -16.53 -52.44 -11.65
CA ALA A 285 -16.47 -53.87 -11.94
C ALA A 285 -16.40 -54.75 -10.67
N THR A 286 -15.68 -54.30 -9.65
CA THR A 286 -15.43 -55.10 -8.43
C THR A 286 -16.52 -54.91 -7.39
N VAL A 287 -16.99 -53.68 -7.22
CA VAL A 287 -17.96 -53.30 -6.19
C VAL A 287 -19.36 -53.18 -6.78
N GLY A 288 -19.51 -52.60 -7.97
CA GLY A 288 -20.80 -52.29 -8.58
C GLY A 288 -21.39 -50.97 -8.06
N ASN A 289 -21.91 -50.14 -8.97
CA ASN A 289 -22.31 -48.76 -8.66
C ASN A 289 -23.37 -48.63 -7.56
N ALA A 290 -24.26 -49.61 -7.38
CA ALA A 290 -25.30 -49.54 -6.33
C ALA A 290 -24.73 -49.64 -4.90
N ASN A 291 -23.50 -50.13 -4.74
CA ASN A 291 -22.92 -50.49 -3.45
C ASN A 291 -22.05 -49.38 -2.81
N TYR A 292 -21.88 -48.25 -3.50
CA TYR A 292 -21.14 -47.10 -2.99
C TYR A 292 -21.67 -45.78 -3.55
N ASP A 293 -21.45 -44.71 -2.78
CA ASP A 293 -21.98 -43.38 -3.05
C ASP A 293 -20.87 -42.43 -3.53
N ILE A 294 -19.66 -42.66 -3.04
CA ILE A 294 -18.41 -42.01 -3.42
C ILE A 294 -17.29 -43.06 -3.46
N GLY A 295 -16.37 -42.91 -4.40
CA GLY A 295 -15.25 -43.83 -4.53
C GLY A 295 -13.95 -43.10 -4.85
N HIS A 296 -12.84 -43.64 -4.35
CA HIS A 296 -11.55 -42.97 -4.39
C HIS A 296 -10.39 -43.97 -4.39
N LEU A 297 -9.19 -43.52 -4.80
CA LEU A 297 -7.94 -44.28 -4.74
C LEU A 297 -6.89 -43.54 -3.92
N PHE A 298 -6.20 -44.23 -3.00
CA PHE A 298 -4.93 -43.75 -2.44
C PHE A 298 -3.74 -44.42 -3.12
N SER A 299 -2.74 -43.60 -3.42
CA SER A 299 -1.59 -43.95 -4.25
C SER A 299 -0.27 -43.59 -3.55
N PRO A 300 0.86 -44.24 -3.88
CA PRO A 300 2.20 -43.86 -3.38
C PRO A 300 2.60 -42.45 -3.84
N PRO A 301 3.74 -41.95 -3.36
CA PRO A 301 4.33 -40.72 -3.86
C PRO A 301 4.55 -40.75 -5.39
N GLY A 302 4.23 -39.66 -6.09
CA GLY A 302 4.66 -39.42 -7.47
C GLY A 302 3.75 -38.57 -8.37
N ALA A 303 2.45 -38.40 -8.08
CA ALA A 303 1.50 -37.92 -9.10
C ALA A 303 0.59 -36.72 -8.72
N GLY A 304 0.46 -36.36 -7.43
CA GLY A 304 -0.45 -35.28 -7.00
C GLY A 304 -1.90 -35.76 -6.83
N GLY A 305 -2.90 -34.98 -7.22
CA GLY A 305 -4.32 -35.35 -7.02
C GLY A 305 -5.21 -35.09 -8.22
N ASN A 306 -6.33 -35.82 -8.30
CA ASN A 306 -7.41 -35.52 -9.24
C ASN A 306 -8.73 -36.13 -8.75
N ALA A 307 -9.76 -35.31 -8.60
CA ALA A 307 -11.10 -35.74 -8.20
C ALA A 307 -11.88 -36.45 -9.30
N GLY A 308 -11.43 -36.35 -10.56
CA GLY A 308 -12.08 -36.85 -11.77
C GLY A 308 -13.27 -36.01 -12.23
N CYS A 309 -13.95 -35.38 -11.27
CA CYS A 309 -15.09 -34.51 -11.47
C CYS A 309 -15.38 -33.68 -10.23
N ILE A 310 -16.11 -32.57 -10.41
CA ILE A 310 -16.63 -31.74 -9.32
C ILE A 310 -18.07 -32.18 -9.02
N GLY A 311 -18.39 -32.37 -7.74
CA GLY A 311 -19.77 -32.62 -7.27
C GLY A 311 -20.39 -33.93 -7.75
N CYS A 312 -19.59 -34.92 -8.14
CA CYS A 312 -20.03 -36.11 -8.85
C CYS A 312 -20.37 -37.32 -7.99
N ILE A 313 -20.50 -37.14 -6.66
CA ILE A 313 -21.12 -38.17 -5.81
C ILE A 313 -22.48 -38.61 -6.36
N CYS A 314 -22.86 -39.85 -6.06
CA CYS A 314 -24.14 -40.43 -6.47
C CYS A 314 -24.38 -40.51 -8.00
N ARG A 315 -23.37 -40.27 -8.84
CA ARG A 315 -23.52 -40.25 -10.31
C ARG A 315 -22.95 -41.51 -10.96
N ASP A 316 -23.75 -42.14 -11.83
CA ASP A 316 -23.41 -43.40 -12.49
C ASP A 316 -23.37 -43.26 -14.02
N ASN A 317 -22.40 -43.93 -14.66
CA ASN A 317 -22.37 -44.25 -16.09
C ASN A 317 -22.34 -43.06 -17.07
N LEU A 318 -21.68 -41.95 -16.72
CA LEU A 318 -21.33 -40.91 -17.67
C LEU A 318 -20.33 -41.39 -18.72
N THR A 319 -20.50 -40.80 -19.90
CA THR A 319 -19.55 -40.90 -21.00
C THR A 319 -18.99 -39.50 -21.32
N PRO A 320 -17.67 -39.35 -21.52
CA PRO A 320 -16.64 -40.40 -21.45
C PRO A 320 -16.30 -40.82 -20.00
N ALA A 321 -15.84 -42.06 -19.83
CA ALA A 321 -15.46 -42.64 -18.54
C ALA A 321 -14.29 -41.88 -17.89
N GLY A 322 -14.23 -41.88 -16.55
CA GLY A 322 -13.29 -41.11 -15.75
C GLY A 322 -13.86 -39.77 -15.26
N LYS A 323 -15.18 -39.59 -15.34
CA LYS A 323 -15.90 -38.41 -14.82
C LYS A 323 -17.07 -38.78 -13.91
N ASP A 324 -17.20 -40.02 -13.42
CA ASP A 324 -18.27 -40.39 -12.47
C ASP A 324 -17.79 -40.50 -11.03
N LYS A 325 -18.73 -40.82 -10.13
CA LYS A 325 -18.39 -41.35 -8.82
C LYS A 325 -17.40 -42.50 -8.97
N GLY A 326 -16.41 -42.55 -8.09
CA GLY A 326 -15.36 -43.56 -8.19
C GLY A 326 -14.23 -43.24 -9.15
N SER A 327 -14.15 -42.02 -9.70
CA SER A 327 -13.03 -41.61 -10.57
C SER A 327 -11.96 -40.79 -9.83
N GLY A 328 -12.12 -40.49 -8.54
CA GLY A 328 -11.16 -39.68 -7.78
C GLY A 328 -9.94 -40.47 -7.31
N TRP A 329 -8.80 -39.79 -7.19
CA TRP A 329 -7.58 -40.36 -6.63
C TRP A 329 -6.69 -39.30 -5.98
N THR A 330 -5.87 -39.75 -5.02
CA THR A 330 -4.89 -38.92 -4.31
C THR A 330 -3.53 -39.61 -4.21
N SER A 331 -2.48 -38.89 -4.57
CA SER A 331 -1.06 -39.22 -4.41
C SER A 331 -0.33 -38.03 -3.75
N PRO A 332 0.48 -38.25 -2.71
CA PRO A 332 1.13 -37.18 -1.93
C PRO A 332 2.25 -36.39 -2.67
N GLY A 333 2.33 -36.43 -4.01
CA GLY A 333 3.45 -35.84 -4.75
C GLY A 333 4.77 -36.50 -4.33
N ASN A 334 5.80 -35.74 -3.96
CA ASN A 334 7.06 -36.30 -3.44
C ASN A 334 7.03 -36.63 -1.93
N ASN A 335 5.93 -36.32 -1.23
CA ASN A 335 5.80 -36.56 0.20
C ASN A 335 5.32 -37.99 0.48
N PRO A 336 5.54 -38.54 1.69
CA PRO A 336 4.97 -39.83 2.05
C PRO A 336 3.44 -39.75 2.29
N PRO A 337 2.67 -40.85 2.05
CA PRO A 337 1.22 -40.89 2.21
C PRO A 337 0.80 -41.04 3.69
N VAL A 338 1.34 -40.17 4.55
CA VAL A 338 1.10 -40.18 6.00
C VAL A 338 0.96 -38.77 6.56
N GLY A 339 0.17 -38.72 7.62
CA GLY A 339 0.05 -37.59 8.52
C GLY A 339 -0.74 -36.42 7.95
N ASP A 340 -0.79 -35.34 8.72
CA ASP A 340 -1.65 -34.19 8.47
C ASP A 340 -1.47 -33.55 7.09
N ASN A 341 -0.28 -33.64 6.48
CA ASN A 341 -0.05 -33.16 5.12
C ASN A 341 -0.81 -33.98 4.09
N PHE A 342 -0.71 -35.31 4.12
CA PHE A 342 -1.42 -36.15 3.17
C PHE A 342 -2.94 -36.02 3.37
N ASP A 343 -3.39 -36.10 4.63
CA ASP A 343 -4.81 -36.17 4.93
C ASP A 343 -5.54 -34.84 4.68
N ILE A 344 -4.99 -33.71 5.12
CA ILE A 344 -5.64 -32.40 5.01
C ILE A 344 -5.34 -31.72 3.68
N ASP A 345 -4.09 -31.72 3.24
CA ASP A 345 -3.72 -30.93 2.06
C ASP A 345 -4.05 -31.65 0.74
N PHE A 346 -4.06 -32.98 0.73
CA PHE A 346 -4.32 -33.77 -0.48
C PHE A 346 -5.68 -34.47 -0.41
N VAL A 347 -5.89 -35.36 0.56
CA VAL A 347 -7.10 -36.21 0.58
C VAL A 347 -8.35 -35.36 0.81
N ALA A 348 -8.34 -34.45 1.78
CA ALA A 348 -9.48 -33.58 2.03
C ALA A 348 -9.78 -32.62 0.87
N HIS A 349 -8.75 -32.23 0.12
CA HIS A 349 -8.86 -31.38 -1.07
C HIS A 349 -9.55 -32.13 -2.22
N GLU A 350 -9.04 -33.31 -2.60
CA GLU A 350 -9.58 -34.07 -3.74
C GLU A 350 -10.99 -34.60 -3.48
N ILE A 351 -11.25 -35.11 -2.27
CA ILE A 351 -12.60 -35.50 -1.89
C ILE A 351 -13.50 -34.26 -1.77
N GLY A 352 -12.96 -33.12 -1.33
CA GLY A 352 -13.66 -31.83 -1.35
C GLY A 352 -14.21 -31.47 -2.74
N HIS A 353 -13.41 -31.64 -3.79
CA HIS A 353 -13.89 -31.51 -5.17
C HIS A 353 -14.99 -32.52 -5.53
N GLN A 354 -14.82 -33.80 -5.21
CA GLN A 354 -15.87 -34.81 -5.46
C GLN A 354 -17.21 -34.45 -4.81
N LEU A 355 -17.15 -33.78 -3.65
CA LEU A 355 -18.31 -33.28 -2.91
C LEU A 355 -18.90 -31.97 -3.47
N GLY A 356 -18.19 -31.26 -4.35
CA GLY A 356 -18.66 -30.03 -5.00
C GLY A 356 -17.83 -28.78 -4.70
N GLY A 357 -16.71 -28.91 -3.99
CA GLY A 357 -15.80 -27.81 -3.72
C GLY A 357 -15.09 -27.34 -4.99
N ILE A 358 -14.95 -26.03 -5.12
CA ILE A 358 -14.20 -25.36 -6.19
C ILE A 358 -13.02 -24.63 -5.54
N HIS A 359 -11.89 -24.47 -6.23
CA HIS A 359 -10.73 -23.75 -5.69
C HIS A 359 -11.10 -22.37 -5.15
N SER A 360 -10.56 -22.02 -3.96
CA SER A 360 -10.90 -20.76 -3.28
C SER A 360 -9.92 -19.62 -3.56
N PHE A 361 -8.77 -19.95 -4.14
CA PHE A 361 -7.64 -19.04 -4.30
C PHE A 361 -7.82 -18.03 -5.44
N SER A 362 -6.91 -17.05 -5.49
CA SER A 362 -6.89 -16.00 -6.52
C SER A 362 -5.49 -15.77 -7.12
N TYR A 363 -4.63 -16.80 -7.13
CA TYR A 363 -3.29 -16.70 -7.72
C TYR A 363 -3.23 -17.06 -9.23
N ASP A 364 -4.19 -17.83 -9.73
CA ASP A 364 -4.17 -18.42 -11.08
C ASP A 364 -5.27 -17.87 -11.98
N ALA A 365 -4.95 -17.61 -13.24
CA ALA A 365 -5.81 -16.95 -14.21
C ALA A 365 -7.11 -17.70 -14.53
N PRO A 366 -7.14 -19.04 -14.71
CA PRO A 366 -8.36 -19.81 -14.94
C PRO A 366 -9.34 -19.78 -13.77
N GLN A 367 -8.90 -19.39 -12.58
CA GLN A 367 -9.77 -19.31 -11.40
C GLN A 367 -10.41 -17.93 -11.20
N LEU A 368 -9.87 -16.90 -11.83
CA LEU A 368 -10.40 -15.54 -11.71
C LEU A 368 -11.81 -15.43 -12.29
N GLY A 369 -12.65 -14.64 -11.64
CA GLY A 369 -14.07 -14.48 -11.98
C GLY A 369 -14.99 -15.56 -11.39
N SER A 370 -14.44 -16.66 -10.86
CA SER A 370 -15.22 -17.69 -10.15
C SER A 370 -15.85 -17.12 -8.87
N ALA A 371 -17.08 -17.54 -8.56
CA ALA A 371 -17.77 -17.16 -7.32
C ALA A 371 -17.02 -17.60 -6.04
N THR A 372 -16.06 -18.53 -6.16
CA THR A 372 -15.23 -19.03 -5.06
C THR A 372 -13.84 -18.42 -5.01
N SER A 373 -13.41 -17.61 -6.00
CA SER A 373 -12.08 -16.96 -5.99
C SER A 373 -12.04 -15.80 -5.00
N VAL A 374 -12.00 -16.14 -3.71
CA VAL A 374 -12.23 -15.21 -2.58
C VAL A 374 -11.15 -15.28 -1.50
N GLU A 375 -10.11 -16.08 -1.67
CA GLU A 375 -8.92 -16.04 -0.82
C GLU A 375 -7.71 -15.43 -1.55
N PRO A 376 -6.91 -14.57 -0.91
CA PRO A 376 -5.77 -13.92 -1.56
C PRO A 376 -4.69 -14.94 -1.87
N GLY A 377 -3.91 -14.71 -2.94
CA GLY A 377 -2.77 -15.56 -3.28
C GLY A 377 -3.18 -17.03 -3.43
N SER A 378 -2.41 -17.92 -2.82
CA SER A 378 -2.63 -19.37 -2.79
C SER A 378 -3.88 -19.78 -2.03
N GLY A 379 -4.50 -18.90 -1.26
CA GLY A 379 -5.47 -19.27 -0.24
C GLY A 379 -4.86 -20.00 0.96
N SER A 380 -5.67 -20.09 2.01
CA SER A 380 -5.31 -20.63 3.33
C SER A 380 -6.17 -21.83 3.76
N THR A 381 -7.35 -22.02 3.16
CA THR A 381 -8.26 -23.14 3.47
C THR A 381 -7.96 -24.40 2.63
N ILE A 382 -8.70 -25.48 2.86
CA ILE A 382 -8.48 -26.79 2.19
C ILE A 382 -8.55 -26.70 0.67
N MET A 383 -9.47 -25.89 0.09
CA MET A 383 -9.56 -25.71 -1.37
C MET A 383 -8.56 -24.67 -1.93
N GLY A 384 -7.64 -24.21 -1.09
CA GLY A 384 -6.49 -23.41 -1.50
C GLY A 384 -5.27 -24.28 -1.88
N TYR A 385 -4.27 -23.63 -2.47
CA TYR A 385 -2.96 -24.18 -2.83
C TYR A 385 -1.84 -23.66 -1.90
N ALA A 386 -2.16 -23.46 -0.62
CA ALA A 386 -1.20 -23.08 0.42
C ALA A 386 0.10 -23.89 0.29
N GLY A 387 1.24 -23.23 0.13
CA GLY A 387 2.57 -23.82 0.10
C GLY A 387 3.18 -24.13 -1.26
N VAL A 388 2.46 -23.92 -2.38
CA VAL A 388 2.94 -24.34 -3.73
C VAL A 388 2.94 -23.30 -4.83
N THR A 389 2.43 -22.09 -4.60
CA THR A 389 2.22 -21.11 -5.69
C THR A 389 3.41 -20.17 -5.91
N GLY A 390 4.42 -20.23 -5.04
CA GLY A 390 5.65 -19.44 -5.11
C GLY A 390 5.68 -18.22 -4.19
N ALA A 391 6.86 -17.62 -4.03
CA ALA A 391 7.14 -16.66 -2.96
C ALA A 391 6.22 -15.42 -2.92
N ASN A 392 5.67 -14.99 -4.06
CA ASN A 392 4.85 -13.77 -4.14
C ASN A 392 3.35 -14.02 -3.92
N THR A 393 2.90 -15.27 -3.99
CA THR A 393 1.48 -15.66 -3.92
C THR A 393 1.21 -16.63 -2.77
N ASP A 394 2.23 -17.23 -2.19
CA ASP A 394 2.05 -18.21 -1.12
C ASP A 394 1.67 -17.56 0.22
N VAL A 395 0.44 -17.82 0.66
CA VAL A 395 -0.12 -17.25 1.90
C VAL A 395 0.47 -17.92 3.13
N GLN A 396 0.64 -19.24 3.07
CA GLN A 396 1.13 -20.05 4.16
C GLN A 396 1.57 -21.43 3.67
N PRO A 397 2.46 -22.13 4.38
CA PRO A 397 3.03 -23.39 3.90
C PRO A 397 2.03 -24.55 3.72
N HIS A 398 0.94 -24.59 4.49
CA HIS A 398 -0.04 -25.68 4.47
C HIS A 398 -1.45 -25.18 4.75
N SER A 399 -2.48 -25.88 4.26
CA SER A 399 -3.86 -25.46 4.45
C SER A 399 -4.30 -25.67 5.90
N ASP A 400 -5.07 -24.73 6.41
CA ASP A 400 -5.77 -24.90 7.67
C ASP A 400 -6.94 -25.88 7.48
N PRO A 401 -7.24 -26.77 8.45
CA PRO A 401 -8.16 -27.89 8.26
C PRO A 401 -9.63 -27.49 8.41
N TYR A 402 -10.07 -26.55 7.58
CA TYR A 402 -11.47 -26.15 7.40
C TYR A 402 -11.68 -25.63 5.98
N PHE A 403 -12.93 -25.45 5.60
CA PHE A 403 -13.33 -24.96 4.28
C PHE A 403 -13.74 -23.49 4.35
N ASN A 404 -13.43 -22.73 3.29
CA ASN A 404 -13.96 -21.38 3.13
C ASN A 404 -15.50 -21.43 3.02
N THR A 405 -16.18 -20.40 3.52
CA THR A 405 -17.64 -20.29 3.49
C THR A 405 -18.26 -20.51 2.10
N THR A 406 -17.57 -20.17 1.01
CA THR A 406 -18.05 -20.41 -0.35
C THR A 406 -18.07 -21.91 -0.69
N ASN A 407 -17.05 -22.65 -0.26
CA ASN A 407 -17.02 -24.11 -0.42
C ASN A 407 -18.06 -24.81 0.45
N ILE A 408 -18.28 -24.33 1.68
CA ILE A 408 -19.34 -24.85 2.56
C ILE A 408 -20.69 -24.74 1.86
N ARG A 409 -21.00 -23.56 1.32
CA ARG A 409 -22.22 -23.30 0.54
C ARG A 409 -22.35 -24.26 -0.65
N ASP A 410 -21.30 -24.40 -1.45
CA ASP A 410 -21.35 -25.13 -2.73
C ASP A 410 -21.46 -26.63 -2.53
N ILE A 411 -20.67 -27.19 -1.60
CA ILE A 411 -20.73 -28.61 -1.24
C ILE A 411 -22.11 -28.95 -0.68
N GLN A 412 -22.70 -28.08 0.13
CA GLN A 412 -24.03 -28.33 0.67
C GLN A 412 -25.13 -28.24 -0.37
N ALA A 413 -25.06 -27.28 -1.29
CA ALA A 413 -25.97 -27.23 -2.43
C ALA A 413 -25.90 -28.54 -3.25
N ASN A 414 -24.69 -29.07 -3.46
CA ASN A 414 -24.51 -30.36 -4.11
C ASN A 414 -25.13 -31.50 -3.29
N LEU A 415 -24.82 -31.63 -1.99
CA LEU A 415 -25.36 -32.68 -1.11
C LEU A 415 -26.89 -32.68 -1.08
N ILE A 416 -27.52 -31.52 -0.93
CA ILE A 416 -28.98 -31.35 -0.92
C ILE A 416 -29.61 -31.80 -2.25
N SER A 417 -28.88 -31.69 -3.36
CA SER A 417 -29.36 -32.10 -4.68
C SER A 417 -29.32 -33.62 -4.92
N LYS A 418 -28.69 -34.39 -4.02
CA LYS A 418 -28.54 -35.85 -4.14
C LYS A 418 -29.43 -36.61 -3.16
N THR A 419 -29.55 -37.92 -3.37
CA THR A 419 -30.41 -38.81 -2.57
C THR A 419 -29.81 -40.19 -2.31
N CYS A 420 -28.54 -40.43 -2.70
CA CYS A 420 -27.92 -41.75 -2.52
C CYS A 420 -27.34 -41.97 -1.12
N ASP A 421 -27.18 -40.90 -0.37
CA ASP A 421 -26.75 -40.87 1.02
C ASP A 421 -27.80 -41.40 1.98
N ILE A 422 -27.34 -41.81 3.16
CA ILE A 422 -28.20 -42.15 4.29
C ILE A 422 -28.35 -40.90 5.15
N GLU A 423 -29.56 -40.35 5.17
CA GLU A 423 -29.89 -39.15 5.96
C GLU A 423 -30.43 -39.53 7.35
N THR A 424 -29.85 -38.94 8.39
CA THR A 424 -30.36 -38.96 9.76
C THR A 424 -30.86 -37.57 10.13
N GLN A 425 -32.08 -37.48 10.66
CA GLN A 425 -32.67 -36.20 11.05
C GLN A 425 -31.94 -35.60 12.26
N ILE A 426 -31.57 -34.32 12.17
CA ILE A 426 -30.98 -33.53 13.25
C ILE A 426 -32.10 -32.81 14.03
N THR A 427 -32.08 -32.99 15.34
CA THR A 427 -33.04 -32.40 16.27
C THR A 427 -32.61 -31.01 16.74
N ASN A 428 -31.30 -30.79 16.86
CA ASN A 428 -30.71 -29.50 17.16
C ASN A 428 -31.10 -28.43 16.14
N THR A 429 -31.19 -27.16 16.58
CA THR A 429 -31.55 -26.05 15.72
C THR A 429 -30.33 -25.24 15.28
N PRO A 430 -30.33 -24.67 14.07
CA PRO A 430 -29.17 -23.90 13.60
C PRO A 430 -29.10 -22.54 14.30
N PRO A 431 -27.89 -22.03 14.61
CA PRO A 431 -27.71 -20.69 15.17
C PRO A 431 -28.42 -19.61 14.36
N VAL A 432 -28.94 -18.58 15.02
CA VAL A 432 -29.57 -17.43 14.38
C VAL A 432 -28.66 -16.22 14.48
N ILE A 433 -28.16 -15.74 13.34
CA ILE A 433 -27.38 -14.50 13.20
C ILE A 433 -28.34 -13.31 13.09
N GLY A 434 -28.13 -12.29 13.92
CA GLY A 434 -28.84 -11.01 13.86
C GLY A 434 -28.56 -10.23 12.57
N ALA A 435 -29.28 -9.13 12.38
CA ALA A 435 -29.11 -8.29 11.19
C ALA A 435 -27.68 -7.74 11.07
N LEU A 436 -27.10 -7.85 9.87
CA LEU A 436 -25.79 -7.31 9.53
C LEU A 436 -25.96 -6.09 8.63
N PRO A 437 -26.02 -4.86 9.19
CA PRO A 437 -26.23 -3.66 8.40
C PRO A 437 -25.02 -3.35 7.50
N THR A 438 -25.29 -2.64 6.40
CA THR A 438 -24.25 -2.09 5.53
C THR A 438 -23.59 -0.89 6.17
N TYR A 439 -22.26 -0.83 6.15
CA TYR A 439 -21.49 0.33 6.62
C TYR A 439 -20.70 0.99 5.51
N ASN A 440 -20.56 2.32 5.58
CA ASN A 440 -19.61 3.06 4.76
C ASN A 440 -18.37 3.37 5.60
N ILE A 441 -17.18 3.05 5.10
CA ILE A 441 -15.91 3.31 5.78
C ILE A 441 -14.96 4.10 4.87
N PRO A 442 -14.09 4.96 5.41
CA PRO A 442 -13.05 5.63 4.63
C PRO A 442 -11.97 4.64 4.16
N LYS A 443 -11.44 4.84 2.95
CA LYS A 443 -10.32 4.03 2.43
C LYS A 443 -9.07 4.17 3.29
N GLY A 444 -8.23 3.14 3.32
CA GLY A 444 -6.99 3.15 4.11
C GLY A 444 -7.20 3.10 5.62
N THR A 445 -8.37 2.65 6.09
CA THR A 445 -8.76 2.69 7.52
C THR A 445 -9.10 1.31 8.04
N ALA A 446 -8.65 0.99 9.26
CA ALA A 446 -8.99 -0.27 9.92
C ALA A 446 -10.46 -0.30 10.35
N PHE A 447 -11.03 -1.50 10.40
CA PHE A 447 -12.40 -1.69 10.86
C PHE A 447 -12.55 -3.00 11.64
N VAL A 448 -13.65 -3.13 12.37
CA VAL A 448 -13.95 -4.28 13.22
C VAL A 448 -15.38 -4.73 12.98
N LEU A 449 -15.57 -6.02 12.72
CA LEU A 449 -16.91 -6.60 12.54
C LEU A 449 -17.23 -7.47 13.73
N THR A 450 -18.48 -7.39 14.21
CA THR A 450 -18.98 -8.17 15.35
C THR A 450 -20.33 -8.75 14.98
N ALA A 451 -20.46 -10.07 15.07
CA ALA A 451 -21.74 -10.74 14.87
C ALA A 451 -22.51 -10.82 16.19
N SER A 452 -23.83 -10.70 16.11
CA SER A 452 -24.72 -11.13 17.19
C SER A 452 -25.37 -12.42 16.74
N ALA A 453 -25.19 -13.51 17.49
CA ALA A 453 -25.81 -14.79 17.19
C ALA A 453 -26.40 -15.41 18.46
N THR A 454 -27.52 -16.10 18.31
CA THR A 454 -28.19 -16.84 19.39
C THR A 454 -28.39 -18.29 18.97
N ASP A 455 -28.25 -19.19 19.92
CA ASP A 455 -28.51 -20.61 19.78
C ASP A 455 -29.66 -21.02 20.71
N ALA A 456 -30.61 -21.84 20.25
CA ALA A 456 -31.81 -22.14 21.04
C ALA A 456 -31.51 -23.16 22.15
N GLU A 457 -30.55 -24.04 21.91
CA GLU A 457 -30.04 -25.06 22.81
C GLU A 457 -28.97 -24.52 23.77
N ASN A 458 -28.46 -23.30 23.49
CA ASN A 458 -27.39 -22.61 24.22
C ASN A 458 -26.06 -23.38 24.17
N ASP A 459 -25.76 -23.93 23.00
CA ASP A 459 -24.50 -24.61 22.70
C ASP A 459 -23.32 -23.62 22.54
N PRO A 460 -22.06 -24.02 22.84
CA PRO A 460 -20.89 -23.15 22.72
C PRO A 460 -20.52 -22.77 21.26
N MET A 461 -20.74 -21.52 20.86
CA MET A 461 -20.50 -21.11 19.47
C MET A 461 -19.05 -20.73 19.12
N THR A 462 -18.68 -20.95 17.85
CA THR A 462 -17.47 -20.39 17.23
C THR A 462 -17.80 -19.64 15.93
N TYR A 463 -16.95 -18.69 15.57
CA TYR A 463 -17.16 -17.73 14.49
C TYR A 463 -15.95 -17.67 13.56
N THR A 464 -16.22 -17.63 12.25
CA THR A 464 -15.23 -17.32 11.22
C THR A 464 -15.76 -16.18 10.37
N TRP A 465 -15.04 -15.07 10.29
CA TRP A 465 -15.33 -13.98 9.37
C TRP A 465 -14.42 -14.11 8.16
N GLU A 466 -14.94 -14.06 6.93
CA GLU A 466 -14.15 -14.20 5.70
C GLU A 466 -14.57 -13.14 4.67
N GLU A 467 -13.60 -12.52 4.00
CA GLU A 467 -13.91 -11.71 2.82
C GLU A 467 -14.33 -12.65 1.69
N VAL A 468 -15.40 -12.29 0.98
CA VAL A 468 -15.99 -13.10 -0.08
C VAL A 468 -16.08 -12.34 -1.40
N ASP A 469 -15.19 -11.35 -1.58
CA ASP A 469 -15.09 -10.56 -2.79
C ASP A 469 -14.36 -11.33 -3.89
N ILE A 470 -15.04 -11.48 -5.03
CA ILE A 470 -14.53 -12.25 -6.17
C ILE A 470 -13.34 -11.51 -6.81
N ALA A 471 -12.25 -12.23 -7.03
CA ALA A 471 -11.07 -11.74 -7.73
C ALA A 471 -11.26 -11.83 -9.25
N ASN A 472 -11.11 -10.70 -9.95
CA ASN A 472 -11.04 -10.66 -11.43
C ASN A 472 -9.61 -10.49 -11.93
N GLU A 473 -8.64 -10.40 -11.02
CA GLU A 473 -7.20 -10.28 -11.28
C GLU A 473 -6.43 -11.07 -10.22
N VAL A 474 -5.20 -11.47 -10.53
CA VAL A 474 -4.36 -12.22 -9.59
C VAL A 474 -4.08 -11.36 -8.35
N ILE A 475 -4.37 -11.89 -7.16
CA ILE A 475 -4.02 -11.23 -5.89
C ILE A 475 -2.71 -11.81 -5.35
N ASN A 476 -1.76 -10.94 -5.06
CA ASN A 476 -0.43 -11.28 -4.56
C ASN A 476 0.03 -10.26 -3.51
N MET A 477 1.19 -10.50 -2.89
CA MET A 477 1.68 -9.62 -1.81
C MET A 477 1.94 -8.17 -2.22
N ASN A 478 2.11 -7.88 -3.52
CA ASN A 478 2.44 -6.55 -4.02
C ASN A 478 1.19 -5.70 -4.30
N ASN A 479 0.05 -6.33 -4.63
CA ASN A 479 -1.19 -5.61 -4.95
C ASN A 479 -2.28 -5.73 -3.87
N LEU A 480 -2.08 -6.55 -2.84
CA LEU A 480 -3.02 -6.73 -1.72
C LEU A 480 -3.49 -5.39 -1.15
N GLY A 481 -4.81 -5.18 -1.08
CA GLY A 481 -5.43 -3.95 -0.61
C GLY A 481 -5.49 -2.80 -1.63
N ASN A 482 -4.86 -2.92 -2.80
CA ASN A 482 -4.81 -1.86 -3.82
C ASN A 482 -5.63 -2.20 -5.09
N THR A 483 -6.36 -3.31 -5.09
CA THR A 483 -7.16 -3.78 -6.24
C THR A 483 -8.63 -3.39 -6.12
N ALA A 484 -9.29 -3.20 -7.26
CA ALA A 484 -10.72 -2.88 -7.32
C ALA A 484 -11.62 -4.12 -7.08
N SER A 485 -11.05 -5.33 -7.21
CA SER A 485 -11.72 -6.61 -7.00
C SER A 485 -10.83 -7.57 -6.21
N GLY A 486 -11.40 -8.70 -5.76
CA GLY A 486 -10.67 -9.74 -5.04
C GLY A 486 -10.38 -9.42 -3.57
N PRO A 487 -9.98 -10.44 -2.80
CA PRO A 487 -9.82 -10.34 -1.37
C PRO A 487 -8.54 -9.60 -0.96
N SER A 488 -8.63 -8.85 0.13
CA SER A 488 -7.51 -8.20 0.82
C SER A 488 -7.18 -8.83 2.18
N PHE A 489 -8.00 -9.76 2.67
CA PHE A 489 -7.82 -10.42 3.96
C PHE A 489 -7.84 -11.95 3.83
N ARG A 490 -6.78 -12.61 4.31
CA ARG A 490 -6.74 -14.08 4.40
C ARG A 490 -7.85 -14.65 5.29
N SER A 491 -8.20 -15.91 5.07
CA SER A 491 -9.03 -16.64 6.05
C SER A 491 -8.22 -17.03 7.28
N ILE A 492 -8.92 -17.19 8.41
CA ILE A 492 -8.34 -17.56 9.71
C ILE A 492 -9.25 -18.60 10.38
N ALA A 493 -8.66 -19.49 11.17
CA ALA A 493 -9.39 -20.54 11.87
C ALA A 493 -10.55 -20.00 12.73
N PRO A 494 -11.65 -20.77 12.90
CA PRO A 494 -12.77 -20.39 13.75
C PRO A 494 -12.32 -20.07 15.18
N SER A 495 -12.88 -19.02 15.78
CA SER A 495 -12.59 -18.63 17.18
C SER A 495 -13.86 -18.51 18.02
N ASN A 496 -13.74 -18.47 19.34
CA ASN A 496 -14.87 -18.21 20.24
C ASN A 496 -15.30 -16.72 20.28
N SER A 497 -14.57 -15.84 19.58
CA SER A 497 -14.88 -14.42 19.51
C SER A 497 -15.82 -14.13 18.35
N PRO A 498 -16.99 -13.49 18.58
CA PRO A 498 -17.85 -13.02 17.50
C PRO A 498 -17.24 -11.82 16.74
N THR A 499 -16.13 -11.27 17.25
CA THR A 499 -15.48 -10.06 16.78
C THR A 499 -14.20 -10.38 16.00
N ARG A 500 -14.05 -9.86 14.77
CA ARG A 500 -12.80 -9.89 13.99
C ARG A 500 -12.37 -8.46 13.62
N TYR A 501 -11.09 -8.17 13.83
CA TYR A 501 -10.44 -6.94 13.40
C TYR A 501 -9.82 -7.11 12.01
N PHE A 502 -9.92 -6.07 11.18
CA PHE A 502 -9.41 -6.03 9.82
C PHE A 502 -8.49 -4.81 9.62
N PRO A 503 -7.16 -5.00 9.50
CA PRO A 503 -6.39 -6.23 9.75
C PRO A 503 -6.42 -6.67 11.22
N ARG A 504 -5.80 -7.81 11.55
CA ARG A 504 -5.60 -8.29 12.92
C ARG A 504 -5.16 -7.17 13.85
N LEU A 505 -5.78 -7.09 15.03
CA LEU A 505 -5.57 -5.99 15.99
C LEU A 505 -4.10 -5.79 16.35
N SER A 506 -3.32 -6.87 16.47
CA SER A 506 -1.88 -6.80 16.73
C SER A 506 -1.11 -6.05 15.63
N SER A 507 -1.52 -6.18 14.37
CA SER A 507 -0.97 -5.43 13.23
C SER A 507 -1.32 -3.94 13.33
N VAL A 508 -2.58 -3.63 13.66
CA VAL A 508 -3.05 -2.25 13.80
C VAL A 508 -2.38 -1.54 14.99
N LEU A 509 -2.19 -2.24 16.12
CA LEU A 509 -1.43 -1.74 17.28
C LEU A 509 0.04 -1.45 16.95
N ALA A 510 0.64 -2.22 16.03
CA ALA A 510 1.97 -1.99 15.49
C ALA A 510 2.02 -0.85 14.45
N GLY A 511 0.88 -0.26 14.08
CA GLY A 511 0.77 0.79 13.06
C GLY A 511 0.84 0.26 11.63
N VAL A 512 0.61 -1.05 11.43
CA VAL A 512 0.71 -1.72 10.13
C VAL A 512 -0.69 -2.06 9.62
N LEU A 513 -1.17 -1.28 8.64
CA LEU A 513 -2.48 -1.48 7.98
C LEU A 513 -2.41 -2.27 6.66
N ASN A 514 -1.21 -2.45 6.12
CA ASN A 514 -0.91 -3.38 5.04
C ASN A 514 0.19 -4.32 5.53
N ASN A 515 -0.17 -5.58 5.75
CA ASN A 515 0.71 -6.61 6.25
C ASN A 515 0.83 -7.77 5.25
N SER A 516 0.99 -7.45 3.98
CA SER A 516 1.08 -8.42 2.89
C SER A 516 2.26 -9.40 3.02
N ASN A 517 3.36 -8.99 3.67
CA ASN A 517 4.58 -9.80 3.79
C ASN A 517 4.57 -10.82 4.94
N ASN A 518 3.57 -10.79 5.83
CA ASN A 518 3.57 -11.68 7.01
C ASN A 518 2.17 -12.21 7.34
N LEU A 519 1.14 -11.34 7.32
CA LEU A 519 -0.22 -11.73 7.70
C LEU A 519 -1.19 -11.85 6.53
N TRP A 520 -0.83 -11.40 5.32
CA TRP A 520 -1.74 -11.44 4.16
C TRP A 520 -3.08 -10.74 4.41
N GLU A 521 -3.00 -9.57 5.07
CA GLU A 521 -4.13 -8.70 5.37
C GLU A 521 -3.78 -7.25 5.07
N ALA A 522 -4.63 -6.55 4.32
CA ALA A 522 -4.47 -5.13 4.05
C ALA A 522 -5.82 -4.41 3.97
N VAL A 523 -5.89 -3.21 4.53
CA VAL A 523 -7.03 -2.30 4.30
C VAL A 523 -7.08 -1.90 2.82
N SER A 524 -8.28 -1.70 2.29
CA SER A 524 -8.42 -1.24 0.90
C SER A 524 -8.03 0.23 0.76
N THR A 525 -7.14 0.54 -0.19
CA THR A 525 -6.72 1.92 -0.55
C THR A 525 -7.51 2.47 -1.74
N VAL A 526 -8.39 1.67 -2.31
CA VAL A 526 -9.26 2.01 -3.45
C VAL A 526 -10.72 2.01 -2.96
N ALA A 527 -11.54 2.91 -3.48
CA ALA A 527 -12.96 2.90 -3.18
C ALA A 527 -13.63 1.71 -3.90
N ARG A 528 -14.32 0.86 -3.14
CA ARG A 528 -15.00 -0.34 -3.63
C ARG A 528 -16.00 -0.85 -2.62
N THR A 529 -16.97 -1.62 -3.07
CA THR A 529 -17.82 -2.41 -2.18
C THR A 529 -17.10 -3.71 -1.86
N THR A 530 -17.07 -4.07 -0.58
CA THR A 530 -16.50 -5.32 -0.07
C THR A 530 -17.57 -6.08 0.70
N ARG A 531 -17.45 -7.41 0.73
CA ARG A 531 -18.40 -8.32 1.37
C ARG A 531 -17.68 -9.27 2.32
N PHE A 532 -18.16 -9.33 3.55
CA PHE A 532 -17.62 -10.20 4.60
C PHE A 532 -18.70 -11.15 5.09
N THR A 533 -18.48 -12.45 4.98
CA THR A 533 -19.40 -13.45 5.52
C THR A 533 -18.92 -13.92 6.88
N VAL A 534 -19.81 -13.97 7.86
CA VAL A 534 -19.59 -14.68 9.12
C VAL A 534 -20.23 -16.06 9.04
N THR A 535 -19.49 -17.10 9.40
CA THR A 535 -19.97 -18.47 9.60
C THR A 535 -19.93 -18.79 11.09
N VAL A 536 -21.09 -19.07 11.66
CA VAL A 536 -21.32 -19.42 13.07
C VAL A 536 -21.58 -20.90 13.19
N ARG A 537 -20.88 -21.57 14.10
CA ARG A 537 -21.00 -23.01 14.37
C ARG A 537 -21.40 -23.18 15.82
N ASP A 538 -22.46 -23.94 16.11
CA ASP A 538 -22.95 -24.16 17.47
C ASP A 538 -22.04 -25.07 18.31
N ASN A 539 -21.18 -25.87 17.67
CA ASN A 539 -20.38 -26.92 18.30
C ASN A 539 -21.19 -27.79 19.27
N ASN A 540 -22.41 -28.20 18.89
CA ASN A 540 -23.22 -29.13 19.69
C ASN A 540 -22.36 -30.33 20.17
N PRO A 541 -22.49 -30.74 21.45
CA PRO A 541 -21.66 -31.79 22.04
C PRO A 541 -21.89 -33.17 21.40
N VAL A 542 -23.05 -33.38 20.77
CA VAL A 542 -23.30 -34.56 19.93
C VAL A 542 -22.84 -34.21 18.52
N SER A 543 -21.74 -34.81 18.07
CA SER A 543 -21.09 -34.48 16.78
C SER A 543 -22.01 -34.63 15.57
N THR A 544 -23.02 -35.50 15.64
CA THR A 544 -24.00 -35.70 14.57
C THR A 544 -25.13 -34.69 14.56
N GLU A 545 -25.20 -33.81 15.57
CA GLU A 545 -26.25 -32.80 15.73
C GLU A 545 -25.72 -31.38 15.48
N GLN A 546 -24.43 -31.20 15.20
CA GLN A 546 -23.82 -29.90 14.97
C GLN A 546 -24.47 -29.18 13.78
N GLN A 547 -24.75 -27.89 13.93
CA GLN A 547 -25.30 -27.04 12.89
C GLN A 547 -24.43 -25.78 12.70
N THR A 548 -24.49 -25.22 11.49
CA THR A 548 -23.84 -23.95 11.19
C THR A 548 -24.78 -22.99 10.44
N GLN A 549 -24.53 -21.69 10.55
CA GLN A 549 -25.23 -20.67 9.80
C GLN A 549 -24.26 -19.59 9.34
N SER A 550 -24.47 -19.05 8.14
CA SER A 550 -23.68 -17.96 7.60
C SER A 550 -24.53 -16.75 7.18
N ALA A 551 -23.96 -15.56 7.26
CA ALA A 551 -24.58 -14.32 6.79
C ALA A 551 -23.52 -13.32 6.30
N THR A 552 -23.84 -12.52 5.28
CA THR A 552 -22.91 -11.56 4.67
C THR A 552 -23.20 -10.13 5.13
N GLN A 553 -22.16 -9.43 5.56
CA GLN A 553 -22.13 -8.00 5.82
C GLN A 553 -21.47 -7.25 4.67
N THR A 554 -22.08 -6.15 4.24
CA THR A 554 -21.54 -5.29 3.17
C THR A 554 -20.80 -4.10 3.76
N ILE A 555 -19.58 -3.86 3.30
CA ILE A 555 -18.75 -2.71 3.69
C ILE A 555 -18.40 -1.91 2.43
N ILE A 556 -18.89 -0.68 2.35
CA ILE A 556 -18.64 0.23 1.24
C ILE A 556 -17.44 1.10 1.60
N VAL A 557 -16.31 0.87 0.93
CA VAL A 557 -15.11 1.69 1.07
C VAL A 557 -15.26 2.94 0.21
N GLY A 558 -15.37 4.10 0.86
CA GLY A 558 -15.55 5.39 0.23
C GLY A 558 -14.24 6.05 -0.25
N ASN A 559 -14.37 7.13 -1.01
CA ASN A 559 -13.22 7.85 -1.58
C ASN A 559 -12.44 8.71 -0.57
N ASN A 560 -13.05 9.07 0.56
CA ASN A 560 -12.37 9.82 1.62
C ASN A 560 -11.54 8.87 2.49
N GLY A 561 -10.45 9.36 3.06
CA GLY A 561 -9.55 8.54 3.89
C GLY A 561 -8.08 8.86 3.65
N PRO A 562 -7.18 8.39 4.53
CA PRO A 562 -7.47 7.54 5.70
C PRO A 562 -7.97 8.32 6.92
N PHE A 563 -8.86 7.71 7.71
CA PHE A 563 -9.16 8.18 9.06
C PHE A 563 -8.01 7.74 9.97
N LYS A 564 -7.34 8.69 10.62
CA LYS A 564 -6.05 8.45 11.25
C LYS A 564 -5.91 9.22 12.56
N VAL A 565 -5.40 8.56 13.59
CA VAL A 565 -5.00 9.22 14.85
C VAL A 565 -3.56 9.70 14.71
N ASN A 566 -3.34 11.00 14.91
CA ASN A 566 -2.00 11.57 14.87
C ASN A 566 -1.36 11.46 16.26
N PRO A 567 -0.22 10.76 16.40
CA PRO A 567 0.47 10.59 17.67
C PRO A 567 0.58 11.90 18.45
N THR A 568 0.01 11.93 19.65
CA THR A 568 0.17 13.03 20.61
C THR A 568 0.87 12.50 21.85
N THR A 569 1.60 13.35 22.58
CA THR A 569 2.14 12.92 23.89
C THR A 569 1.00 12.81 24.88
N VAL A 570 0.89 11.66 25.57
CA VAL A 570 -0.05 11.49 26.69
C VAL A 570 0.62 11.98 27.96
N TYR A 571 -0.08 12.83 28.70
CA TYR A 571 0.41 13.36 29.96
C TYR A 571 -0.24 12.64 31.14
N ASN A 572 0.58 12.13 32.06
CA ASN A 572 0.08 11.43 33.25
C ASN A 572 -0.53 12.35 34.32
N ASN A 573 -0.38 13.67 34.16
CA ASN A 573 -0.73 14.64 35.18
C ASN A 573 -1.56 15.80 34.65
N GLY A 574 -2.05 15.78 33.41
CA GLY A 574 -2.84 16.88 32.88
C GLY A 574 -3.45 16.58 31.51
N PRO A 575 -4.18 17.55 30.93
CA PRO A 575 -4.92 17.33 29.70
C PRO A 575 -3.98 17.08 28.51
N THR A 576 -4.34 16.09 27.69
CA THR A 576 -3.74 15.79 26.40
C THR A 576 -4.75 16.08 25.30
N ASN A 577 -4.35 16.88 24.32
CA ASN A 577 -5.17 17.12 23.14
C ASN A 577 -4.98 16.00 22.12
N VAL A 578 -5.93 15.07 22.01
CA VAL A 578 -5.89 13.99 21.02
C VAL A 578 -6.42 14.52 19.70
N VAL A 579 -5.65 14.37 18.62
CA VAL A 579 -5.99 14.87 17.28
C VAL A 579 -6.11 13.71 16.28
N TRP A 580 -7.12 13.76 15.41
CA TRP A 580 -7.31 12.79 14.34
C TRP A 580 -7.82 13.44 13.06
N ASP A 581 -7.54 12.79 11.93
CA ASP A 581 -8.00 13.24 10.63
C ASP A 581 -9.44 12.76 10.42
N VAL A 582 -10.42 13.68 10.49
CA VAL A 582 -11.87 13.36 10.35
C VAL A 582 -12.21 12.84 8.96
N VAL A 583 -11.55 13.35 7.91
CA VAL A 583 -11.74 12.96 6.50
C VAL A 583 -13.22 12.86 6.08
N ASN A 584 -14.04 13.84 6.48
CA ASN A 584 -15.49 13.93 6.22
C ASN A 584 -16.34 12.77 6.80
N THR A 585 -15.80 11.98 7.73
CA THR A 585 -16.53 10.84 8.31
C THR A 585 -17.69 11.22 9.22
N ASN A 586 -17.73 12.47 9.68
CA ASN A 586 -18.83 13.03 10.46
C ASN A 586 -20.09 13.34 9.65
N ALA A 587 -20.00 13.30 8.31
CA ALA A 587 -21.10 13.57 7.39
C ALA A 587 -21.47 12.33 6.55
N ALA A 588 -22.52 12.45 5.74
CA ALA A 588 -22.86 11.44 4.76
C ALA A 588 -21.69 11.23 3.76
N PRO A 589 -21.40 9.98 3.32
CA PRO A 589 -22.17 8.76 3.56
C PRO A 589 -21.78 7.97 4.84
N TYR A 590 -20.75 8.38 5.58
CA TYR A 590 -20.21 7.62 6.71
C TYR A 590 -21.04 7.77 8.00
N ASN A 591 -21.67 8.94 8.19
CA ASN A 591 -22.63 9.22 9.27
C ASN A 591 -22.11 8.90 10.68
N ALA A 592 -20.84 9.21 10.98
CA ALA A 592 -20.24 9.05 12.31
C ALA A 592 -20.00 10.41 12.99
N PRO A 593 -21.06 11.10 13.48
CA PRO A 593 -20.94 12.45 14.06
C PRO A 593 -20.20 12.48 15.39
N ASN A 594 -20.05 11.33 16.06
CA ASN A 594 -19.35 11.20 17.33
C ASN A 594 -18.37 10.01 17.27
N VAL A 595 -17.31 10.09 18.08
CA VAL A 595 -16.31 9.04 18.29
C VAL A 595 -16.18 8.70 19.77
N LYS A 596 -15.74 7.47 20.06
CA LYS A 596 -15.26 7.04 21.37
C LYS A 596 -13.74 7.06 21.37
N ILE A 597 -13.14 7.52 22.47
CA ILE A 597 -11.69 7.53 22.67
C ILE A 597 -11.34 6.66 23.87
N ASP A 598 -10.59 5.58 23.61
CA ASP A 598 -10.03 4.69 24.62
C ASP A 598 -8.53 4.45 24.38
N PHE A 599 -7.80 3.96 25.38
CA PHE A 599 -6.38 3.69 25.25
C PHE A 599 -5.96 2.40 25.96
N THR A 600 -4.78 1.89 25.59
CA THR A 600 -4.14 0.73 26.21
C THR A 600 -2.65 0.99 26.43
N THR A 601 -2.10 0.42 27.50
CA THR A 601 -0.66 0.39 27.81
C THR A 601 -0.08 -1.03 27.81
N ASP A 602 -0.91 -2.04 27.52
CA ASP A 602 -0.58 -3.47 27.55
C ASP A 602 -0.86 -4.15 26.20
N ASN A 603 -0.73 -3.40 25.10
CA ASN A 603 -0.97 -3.86 23.73
C ASN A 603 -2.37 -4.48 23.51
N GLY A 604 -3.39 -3.86 24.11
CA GLY A 604 -4.79 -4.15 23.83
C GLY A 604 -5.40 -5.27 24.66
N VAL A 605 -4.70 -5.76 25.69
CA VAL A 605 -5.25 -6.70 26.67
C VAL A 605 -6.31 -6.00 27.52
N THR A 606 -6.04 -4.78 27.97
CA THR A 606 -7.02 -3.91 28.63
C THR A 606 -7.17 -2.58 27.90
N TRP A 607 -8.42 -2.09 27.82
CA TRP A 607 -8.77 -0.81 27.21
C TRP A 607 -9.46 0.09 28.22
N ASN A 608 -8.90 1.27 28.45
CA ASN A 608 -9.40 2.28 29.36
C ASN A 608 -10.12 3.38 28.57
N VAL A 609 -11.42 3.56 28.81
CA VAL A 609 -12.23 4.59 28.14
C VAL A 609 -11.98 5.94 28.78
N VAL A 610 -11.54 6.92 27.98
CA VAL A 610 -11.29 8.29 28.43
C VAL A 610 -12.46 9.20 28.05
N ALA A 611 -13.00 9.01 26.84
CA ALA A 611 -14.24 9.64 26.40
C ALA A 611 -15.17 8.59 25.76
N ALA A 612 -16.32 8.36 26.38
CA ALA A 612 -17.33 7.45 25.85
C ALA A 612 -18.00 7.98 24.56
N SER A 613 -18.09 9.30 24.42
CA SER A 613 -18.59 9.99 23.23
C SER A 613 -18.07 11.43 23.20
N THR A 614 -17.49 11.84 22.07
CA THR A 614 -17.15 13.24 21.74
C THR A 614 -17.46 13.50 20.25
N PRO A 615 -17.79 14.75 19.83
CA PRO A 615 -17.91 15.10 18.42
C PRO A 615 -16.74 14.63 17.56
N ASN A 616 -17.04 14.17 16.36
CA ASN A 616 -16.04 13.82 15.36
C ASN A 616 -15.61 15.06 14.55
N ASP A 617 -14.93 15.99 15.22
CA ASP A 617 -14.48 17.29 14.67
C ASP A 617 -12.95 17.42 14.54
N GLY A 618 -12.21 16.39 14.98
CA GLY A 618 -10.79 16.20 14.73
C GLY A 618 -9.88 16.47 15.92
N SER A 619 -10.42 16.94 17.06
CA SER A 619 -9.63 17.22 18.25
C SER A 619 -10.46 17.14 19.52
N GLU A 620 -9.93 16.50 20.56
CA GLU A 620 -10.55 16.49 21.89
C GLU A 620 -9.49 16.62 22.99
N ALA A 621 -9.76 17.47 23.99
CA ALA A 621 -8.88 17.64 25.14
C ALA A 621 -9.29 16.67 26.26
N LEU A 622 -8.44 15.68 26.53
CA LEU A 622 -8.75 14.57 27.43
C LEU A 622 -7.83 14.54 28.65
N ASP A 623 -8.39 14.24 29.82
CA ASP A 623 -7.63 14.05 31.05
C ASP A 623 -7.29 12.57 31.26
N PHE A 624 -5.99 12.26 31.28
CA PHE A 624 -5.46 10.92 31.52
C PHE A 624 -4.97 10.71 32.95
N SER A 625 -5.02 11.74 33.81
CA SER A 625 -4.55 11.69 35.20
C SER A 625 -5.26 10.70 36.13
N PRO A 626 -6.53 10.28 35.87
CA PRO A 626 -7.16 9.22 36.66
C PRO A 626 -6.55 7.83 36.47
N PHE A 627 -5.73 7.62 35.43
CA PHE A 627 -5.18 6.32 35.08
C PHE A 627 -3.72 6.18 35.55
N PRO A 628 -3.30 4.97 35.98
CA PRO A 628 -1.91 4.73 36.36
C PRO A 628 -1.01 4.68 35.11
N LEU A 629 -0.40 5.82 34.76
CA LEU A 629 0.49 5.94 33.61
C LEU A 629 1.97 6.03 34.01
N THR A 630 2.79 5.15 33.45
CA THR A 630 4.25 5.14 33.66
C THR A 630 4.96 6.05 32.66
N VAL A 631 5.65 7.07 33.16
CA VAL A 631 6.48 7.98 32.34
C VAL A 631 7.58 7.22 31.60
N GLY A 632 7.80 7.56 30.34
CA GLY A 632 8.71 6.83 29.45
C GLY A 632 8.09 5.57 28.82
N GLY A 633 6.88 5.19 29.23
CA GLY A 633 6.08 4.18 28.56
C GLY A 633 5.43 4.68 27.26
N THR A 634 4.66 3.81 26.62
CA THR A 634 3.88 4.13 25.42
C THR A 634 2.41 3.79 25.66
N ALA A 635 1.52 4.73 25.36
CA ALA A 635 0.08 4.50 25.28
C ALA A 635 -0.33 4.34 23.81
N LYS A 636 -1.22 3.39 23.51
CA LYS A 636 -1.87 3.28 22.21
C LYS A 636 -3.28 3.87 22.35
N ILE A 637 -3.54 4.96 21.66
CA ILE A 637 -4.85 5.66 21.69
C ILE A 637 -5.66 5.16 20.51
N ARG A 638 -6.88 4.70 20.76
CA ARG A 638 -7.83 4.30 19.73
C ARG A 638 -8.99 5.29 19.69
N VAL A 639 -9.28 5.77 18.49
CA VAL A 639 -10.46 6.56 18.18
C VAL A 639 -11.38 5.69 17.34
N SER A 640 -12.54 5.36 17.88
CA SER A 640 -13.55 4.50 17.25
C SER A 640 -14.77 5.30 16.85
N ALA A 641 -15.23 5.15 15.62
CA ALA A 641 -16.51 5.72 15.20
C ALA A 641 -17.67 5.13 16.00
N LEU A 642 -18.59 5.98 16.46
CA LEU A 642 -19.86 5.51 17.02
C LEU A 642 -20.87 5.28 15.88
N ASN A 643 -21.67 4.23 16.00
CA ASN A 643 -22.65 3.78 14.99
C ASN A 643 -22.04 3.38 13.64
N ASN A 644 -20.74 3.11 13.60
CA ASN A 644 -20.02 2.61 12.43
C ASN A 644 -18.90 1.64 12.91
N VAL A 645 -18.19 0.99 11.99
CA VAL A 645 -17.23 -0.09 12.28
C VAL A 645 -15.76 0.31 12.14
N PHE A 646 -15.47 1.49 11.58
CA PHE A 646 -14.09 1.94 11.38
C PHE A 646 -13.49 2.55 12.65
N TYR A 647 -12.17 2.43 12.78
CA TYR A 647 -11.41 3.00 13.88
C TYR A 647 -9.96 3.24 13.45
N ALA A 648 -9.23 4.03 14.24
CA ALA A 648 -7.80 4.22 14.06
C ALA A 648 -7.07 4.17 15.39
N ILE A 649 -5.81 3.72 15.36
CA ILE A 649 -4.93 3.64 16.54
C ILE A 649 -3.66 4.46 16.28
N GLY A 650 -3.34 5.35 17.22
CA GLY A 650 -2.09 6.11 17.28
C GLY A 650 -1.22 5.66 18.45
N SER A 651 0.10 5.79 18.31
CA SER A 651 1.07 5.45 19.36
C SER A 651 1.65 6.70 19.98
N ALA A 652 1.50 6.86 21.29
CA ALA A 652 1.81 8.07 22.04
C ALA A 652 2.84 7.80 23.13
N PRO A 653 3.96 8.55 23.22
CA PRO A 653 4.82 8.47 24.40
C PRO A 653 4.10 9.04 25.62
N ILE A 654 4.39 8.47 26.79
CA ILE A 654 3.86 8.96 28.09
C ILE A 654 4.90 9.88 28.72
N SER A 655 4.47 11.10 29.05
CA SER A 655 5.31 12.11 29.71
C SER A 655 4.56 12.79 30.86
N THR A 656 5.24 13.72 31.53
CA THR A 656 4.67 14.56 32.59
C THR A 656 4.77 16.01 32.14
N LEU A 657 3.64 16.73 32.17
CA LEU A 657 3.66 18.18 31.96
C LEU A 657 4.47 18.85 33.07
N PRO A 658 5.37 19.78 32.73
CA PRO A 658 5.98 20.65 33.72
C PRO A 658 4.90 21.39 34.52
N ILE A 659 5.05 21.42 35.85
CA ILE A 659 4.15 22.20 36.72
C ILE A 659 4.29 23.68 36.37
N CYS A 660 3.16 24.39 36.22
CA CYS A 660 3.18 25.82 35.96
C CYS A 660 4.01 26.56 37.01
N ASN A 661 4.97 27.35 36.53
CA ASN A 661 5.79 28.24 37.34
C ASN A 661 5.92 29.60 36.62
N THR A 662 6.60 30.55 37.25
CA THR A 662 6.78 31.90 36.72
C THR A 662 7.79 32.00 35.57
N ASN A 663 8.42 30.90 35.16
CA ASN A 663 9.31 30.91 34.01
C ASN A 663 8.49 31.06 32.72
N ALA A 664 9.09 31.73 31.74
CA ALA A 664 8.46 31.88 30.44
C ALA A 664 8.29 30.51 29.75
N PRO A 665 7.16 30.28 29.05
CA PRO A 665 7.00 29.08 28.23
C PRO A 665 8.02 29.08 27.08
N GLY A 666 8.64 27.91 26.86
CA GLY A 666 9.55 27.67 25.74
C GLY A 666 8.83 27.11 24.50
N GLY A 667 9.58 26.86 23.43
CA GLY A 667 9.08 26.15 22.24
C GLY A 667 8.07 26.95 21.41
N ILE A 668 8.22 28.28 21.37
CA ILE A 668 7.31 29.15 20.60
C ILE A 668 7.54 28.94 19.11
N VAL A 669 6.48 28.55 18.40
CA VAL A 669 6.48 28.35 16.94
C VAL A 669 5.38 29.21 16.32
N VAL A 670 5.71 29.87 15.20
CA VAL A 670 4.75 30.62 14.37
C VAL A 670 4.48 29.82 13.11
N THR A 671 3.22 29.49 12.85
CA THR A 671 2.77 28.71 11.69
C THR A 671 1.56 29.37 11.02
N ALA A 672 1.16 28.86 9.86
CA ALA A 672 -0.04 29.28 9.12
C ALA A 672 -0.13 30.81 8.92
N THR A 673 1.00 31.46 8.63
CA THR A 673 1.10 32.91 8.43
C THR A 673 0.42 33.30 7.13
N THR A 674 -0.62 34.14 7.22
CA THR A 674 -1.27 34.80 6.09
C THR A 674 -0.98 36.29 6.11
N GLN A 675 -1.52 37.05 5.14
CA GLN A 675 -1.38 38.51 5.10
C GLN A 675 -1.95 39.19 6.36
N THR A 676 -2.94 38.58 7.02
CA THR A 676 -3.65 39.21 8.15
C THR A 676 -3.74 38.35 9.40
N THR A 677 -3.21 37.12 9.37
CA THR A 677 -3.26 36.19 10.50
C THR A 677 -1.97 35.41 10.67
N ALA A 678 -1.72 34.92 11.89
CA ALA A 678 -0.64 33.98 12.18
C ALA A 678 -1.02 33.09 13.37
N THR A 679 -0.73 31.80 13.31
CA THR A 679 -0.97 30.86 14.42
C THR A 679 0.29 30.73 15.27
N ILE A 680 0.16 30.89 16.57
CA ILE A 680 1.24 30.78 17.55
C ILE A 680 1.00 29.53 18.41
N THR A 681 2.02 28.70 18.60
CA THR A 681 2.00 27.54 19.52
C THR A 681 3.22 27.57 20.44
N TRP A 682 3.12 26.99 21.64
CA TRP A 682 4.22 26.92 22.62
C TRP A 682 4.11 25.68 23.52
N ASN A 683 5.10 25.42 24.37
CA ASN A 683 5.07 24.30 25.31
C ASN A 683 4.04 24.53 26.42
N ALA A 684 3.12 23.58 26.62
CA ALA A 684 2.11 23.65 27.67
C ALA A 684 2.70 23.43 29.07
N SER A 685 2.08 24.04 30.08
CA SER A 685 2.38 23.82 31.50
C SER A 685 1.10 23.42 32.26
N PHE A 686 1.24 22.53 33.25
CA PHE A 686 0.11 22.01 34.01
C PHE A 686 -0.56 23.12 34.85
N ASN A 687 -1.88 23.31 34.72
CA ASN A 687 -2.67 24.38 35.36
C ASN A 687 -2.25 25.82 35.00
N ALA A 688 -1.70 26.02 33.79
CA ALA A 688 -1.39 27.35 33.26
C ALA A 688 -2.52 27.89 32.36
N THR A 689 -2.89 29.16 32.53
CA THR A 689 -3.42 29.97 31.41
C THR A 689 -2.29 30.83 30.84
N TYR A 690 -2.53 31.59 29.77
CA TYR A 690 -1.46 32.31 29.09
C TYR A 690 -1.84 33.74 28.77
N ILE A 691 -0.84 34.62 28.75
CA ILE A 691 -0.95 35.94 28.14
C ILE A 691 -0.06 35.97 26.90
N VAL A 692 -0.66 36.26 25.76
CA VAL A 692 0.05 36.42 24.49
C VAL A 692 -0.01 37.89 24.11
N ARG A 693 1.15 38.48 23.86
CA ARG A 693 1.25 39.86 23.36
C ARG A 693 2.09 39.91 22.10
N TYR A 694 1.72 40.78 21.17
CA TYR A 694 2.41 40.99 19.92
C TYR A 694 2.46 42.47 19.54
N ARG A 695 3.42 42.87 18.71
CA ARG A 695 3.52 44.22 18.16
C ARG A 695 4.33 44.22 16.89
N VAL A 696 4.23 45.30 16.11
CA VAL A 696 5.16 45.54 15.00
C VAL A 696 6.57 45.59 15.57
N ALA A 697 7.51 44.85 14.98
CA ALA A 697 8.87 44.72 15.48
C ALA A 697 9.52 46.11 15.60
N GLY A 698 10.04 46.43 16.80
CA GLY A 698 10.62 47.74 17.10
C GLY A 698 9.63 48.82 17.56
N ALA A 699 8.32 48.58 17.47
CA ALA A 699 7.33 49.46 18.10
C ALA A 699 7.42 49.40 19.62
N THR A 700 7.01 50.46 20.32
CA THR A 700 7.08 50.50 21.79
C THR A 700 5.85 49.88 22.46
N ALA A 701 4.66 50.00 21.86
CA ALA A 701 3.40 49.51 22.41
C ALA A 701 3.12 48.04 22.05
N TRP A 702 2.64 47.25 23.03
CA TRP A 702 2.21 45.85 22.84
C TRP A 702 0.69 45.73 22.73
N ILE A 703 0.22 44.87 21.83
CA ILE A 703 -1.18 44.42 21.73
C ILE A 703 -1.29 43.09 22.46
N THR A 704 -2.26 42.95 23.35
CA THR A 704 -2.51 41.68 24.08
C THR A 704 -3.71 40.96 23.46
N VAL A 705 -3.58 39.65 23.25
CA VAL A 705 -4.67 38.80 22.78
C VAL A 705 -5.75 38.73 23.87
N ASN A 706 -7.00 39.01 23.50
CA ASN A 706 -8.15 39.02 24.42
C ASN A 706 -9.32 38.22 23.82
N PRO A 707 -9.90 37.23 24.53
CA PRO A 707 -9.52 36.76 25.86
C PRO A 707 -8.14 36.07 25.90
N ASN A 708 -7.54 36.02 27.08
CA ASN A 708 -6.29 35.29 27.33
C ASN A 708 -6.46 33.81 26.97
N PRO A 709 -5.52 33.19 26.21
CA PRO A 709 -5.61 31.77 25.88
C PRO A 709 -5.58 30.86 27.12
N THR A 710 -6.47 29.87 27.15
CA THR A 710 -6.50 28.81 28.17
C THR A 710 -5.75 27.55 27.73
N VAL A 711 -5.31 27.51 26.48
CA VAL A 711 -4.53 26.43 25.85
C VAL A 711 -3.24 27.00 25.26
N ASN A 712 -2.29 26.13 24.92
CA ASN A 712 -0.95 26.50 24.45
C ASN A 712 -0.89 26.90 22.95
N THR A 713 -1.98 27.46 22.43
CA THR A 713 -2.08 27.95 21.06
C THR A 713 -3.01 29.16 20.95
N THR A 714 -2.74 30.06 20.01
CA THR A 714 -3.65 31.16 19.64
C THR A 714 -3.43 31.60 18.20
N THR A 715 -4.47 32.12 17.54
CA THR A 715 -4.35 32.76 16.23
C THR A 715 -4.43 34.27 16.38
N LEU A 716 -3.36 34.97 15.96
CA LEU A 716 -3.34 36.42 15.84
C LEU A 716 -4.15 36.82 14.60
N GLN A 717 -4.96 37.88 14.73
CA GLN A 717 -5.77 38.42 13.63
C GLN A 717 -5.54 39.93 13.47
N GLY A 718 -5.97 40.47 12.33
CA GLY A 718 -5.84 41.90 12.03
C GLY A 718 -4.40 42.35 11.84
N LEU A 719 -3.50 41.42 11.47
CA LEU A 719 -2.14 41.76 11.10
C LEU A 719 -2.12 42.51 9.77
N THR A 720 -1.08 43.32 9.56
CA THR A 720 -0.84 44.04 8.31
C THR A 720 0.07 43.18 7.42
N ALA A 721 -0.21 43.14 6.10
CA ALA A 721 0.59 42.39 5.14
C ALA A 721 2.05 42.90 5.08
N GLY A 722 2.99 42.01 4.79
CA GLY A 722 4.43 42.30 4.74
C GLY A 722 5.08 42.72 6.07
N THR A 723 4.31 42.90 7.14
CA THR A 723 4.78 43.55 8.36
C THR A 723 5.51 42.57 9.28
N HIS A 724 6.64 43.01 9.85
CA HIS A 724 7.34 42.23 10.87
C HIS A 724 6.66 42.42 12.22
N TYR A 725 6.31 41.31 12.87
CA TYR A 725 5.78 41.27 14.21
C TYR A 725 6.74 40.55 15.13
N GLU A 726 6.77 40.97 16.39
CA GLU A 726 7.33 40.17 17.48
C GLU A 726 6.21 39.74 18.42
N VAL A 727 6.29 38.49 18.90
CA VAL A 727 5.35 37.90 19.84
C VAL A 727 6.08 37.43 21.10
N GLN A 728 5.42 37.59 22.24
CA GLN A 728 5.88 37.10 23.54
C GLN A 728 4.72 36.46 24.31
N ILE A 729 5.07 35.46 25.11
CA ILE A 729 4.11 34.63 25.83
C ILE A 729 4.55 34.51 27.28
N ALA A 730 3.62 34.61 28.22
CA ALA A 730 3.88 34.31 29.64
C ALA A 730 2.82 33.34 30.18
N ASN A 731 3.25 32.49 31.12
CA ASN A 731 2.36 31.64 31.89
C ASN A 731 1.58 32.47 32.93
N ILE A 732 0.34 32.10 33.19
CA ILE A 732 -0.45 32.56 34.33
C ILE A 732 -0.71 31.33 35.20
N CYS A 733 -0.07 31.27 36.36
CA CYS A 733 -0.20 30.18 37.31
C CYS A 733 -1.03 30.65 38.50
N SER A 734 -2.20 30.04 38.75
CA SER A 734 -3.08 30.41 39.87
C SER A 734 -3.40 31.93 39.92
N GLY A 735 -3.59 32.55 38.75
CA GLY A 735 -3.87 34.00 38.63
C GLY A 735 -2.65 34.92 38.66
N VAL A 736 -1.43 34.38 38.83
CA VAL A 736 -0.19 35.17 38.80
C VAL A 736 0.50 35.05 37.46
N THR A 737 0.73 36.19 36.78
CA THR A 737 1.48 36.25 35.52
C THR A 737 2.98 36.13 35.77
N GLY A 738 3.62 35.18 35.09
CA GLY A 738 5.07 34.96 35.10
C GLY A 738 5.83 35.87 34.12
N ASN A 739 7.08 35.50 33.84
CA ASN A 739 7.95 36.21 32.90
C ASN A 739 7.50 35.97 31.46
N PHE A 740 7.59 37.02 30.62
CA PHE A 740 7.44 36.88 29.18
C PHE A 740 8.65 36.19 28.57
N SER A 741 8.40 35.40 27.53
CA SER A 741 9.43 34.79 26.69
C SER A 741 10.31 35.84 26.01
N ALA A 742 11.44 35.38 25.48
CA ALA A 742 12.14 36.15 24.45
C ALA A 742 11.20 36.43 23.26
N SER A 743 11.44 37.54 22.56
CA SER A 743 10.67 37.90 21.38
C SER A 743 10.93 36.91 20.24
N THR A 744 9.87 36.27 19.75
CA THR A 744 9.91 35.53 18.49
C THR A 744 9.44 36.45 17.37
N VAL A 745 10.28 36.67 16.37
CA VAL A 745 9.98 37.55 15.23
C VAL A 745 9.44 36.75 14.06
N PHE A 746 8.38 37.22 13.42
CA PHE A 746 7.85 36.66 12.18
C PHE A 746 7.39 37.79 11.24
N MET A 747 7.20 37.48 9.95
CA MET A 747 6.75 38.44 8.94
C MET A 747 5.51 37.89 8.26
N THR A 748 4.47 38.71 8.11
CA THR A 748 3.33 38.35 7.26
C THR A 748 3.76 38.43 5.79
N PRO A 749 3.23 37.59 4.89
CA PRO A 749 3.49 37.73 3.46
C PRO A 749 3.07 39.11 2.93
N TYR A 750 3.76 39.63 1.91
CA TYR A 750 3.35 40.85 1.18
C TYR A 750 1.96 40.68 0.57
N CYS A 751 1.32 41.80 0.20
CA CYS A 751 0.04 41.76 -0.49
C CYS A 751 0.11 40.89 -1.77
N ALA A 752 -0.99 40.19 -2.08
CA ALA A 752 -1.04 39.33 -3.27
C ALA A 752 -1.12 40.17 -4.56
N ALA A 753 -0.42 39.75 -5.61
CA ALA A 753 -0.51 40.29 -6.95
C ALA A 753 -0.31 39.18 -7.97
N ALA A 754 -1.25 38.99 -8.89
CA ALA A 754 -1.16 37.96 -9.93
C ALA A 754 -2.05 38.32 -11.13
N SER A 755 -1.66 37.88 -12.32
CA SER A 755 -2.57 37.89 -13.47
C SER A 755 -3.42 36.61 -13.52
N THR A 756 -4.37 36.54 -14.44
CA THR A 756 -5.08 35.28 -14.78
C THR A 756 -4.70 34.73 -16.15
N ASN A 757 -3.96 35.51 -16.96
CA ASN A 757 -3.64 35.19 -18.34
C ASN A 757 -2.34 35.86 -18.80
N THR A 758 -1.42 35.06 -19.34
CA THR A 758 -0.11 35.48 -19.88
C THR A 758 0.00 35.37 -21.41
N ASN A 759 -1.03 34.85 -22.10
CA ASN A 759 -1.02 34.63 -23.55
C ASN A 759 -0.87 35.92 -24.36
N ASN A 760 -1.32 37.04 -23.77
CA ASN A 760 -1.27 38.38 -24.39
C ASN A 760 0.01 39.16 -24.06
N GLY A 761 1.00 38.48 -23.50
CA GLY A 761 2.34 38.99 -23.22
C GLY A 761 2.76 38.75 -21.78
N TYR A 762 4.04 38.43 -21.58
CA TYR A 762 4.67 38.14 -20.30
C TYR A 762 6.05 38.84 -20.17
N ILE A 763 6.59 38.90 -18.95
CA ILE A 763 7.91 39.45 -18.65
C ILE A 763 8.95 38.39 -19.06
N SER A 764 9.79 38.70 -20.04
CA SER A 764 10.78 37.73 -20.55
C SER A 764 12.16 37.89 -19.94
N ASN A 765 12.45 39.08 -19.42
CA ASN A 765 13.69 39.32 -18.68
C ASN A 765 13.53 40.50 -17.72
N VAL A 766 14.09 40.37 -16.52
CA VAL A 766 14.36 41.47 -15.61
C VAL A 766 15.85 41.56 -15.37
N THR A 767 16.42 42.74 -15.62
CA THR A 767 17.84 43.04 -15.39
C THR A 767 17.97 44.25 -14.49
N VAL A 768 18.72 44.12 -13.40
CA VAL A 768 19.08 45.22 -12.49
C VAL A 768 20.59 45.41 -12.51
N ALA A 769 21.04 46.53 -13.07
CA ALA A 769 22.44 46.92 -13.06
C ALA A 769 22.67 47.92 -11.91
N ALA A 770 23.24 47.41 -10.83
CA ALA A 770 23.48 48.18 -9.62
C ALA A 770 24.79 48.98 -9.75
N THR A 771 24.77 50.24 -9.33
CA THR A 771 25.99 51.04 -9.20
C THR A 771 26.83 50.46 -8.07
N SER A 772 28.13 50.32 -8.31
CA SER A 772 29.09 49.75 -7.36
C SER A 772 28.84 48.28 -6.96
N SER A 773 27.96 47.57 -7.67
CA SER A 773 27.63 46.15 -7.44
C SER A 773 27.54 45.38 -8.77
N TYR A 774 27.27 44.09 -8.73
CA TYR A 774 27.13 43.24 -9.92
C TYR A 774 25.74 43.39 -10.57
N THR A 775 25.63 43.00 -11.84
CA THR A 775 24.36 43.01 -12.59
C THR A 775 23.62 41.70 -12.37
N MET A 776 22.38 41.77 -11.90
CA MET A 776 21.46 40.64 -11.87
C MET A 776 20.66 40.64 -13.18
N SER A 777 20.59 39.49 -13.87
CA SER A 777 19.73 39.31 -15.04
C SER A 777 19.01 37.97 -14.96
N ASN A 778 17.69 38.00 -15.09
CA ASN A 778 16.84 36.82 -15.02
C ASN A 778 15.98 36.71 -16.28
N ASN A 779 16.19 35.67 -17.08
CA ASN A 779 15.25 35.30 -18.13
C ASN A 779 14.16 34.41 -17.53
N SER A 780 12.91 34.69 -17.88
CA SER A 780 11.73 34.01 -17.35
C SER A 780 10.78 33.62 -18.49
N GLY A 781 9.92 32.65 -18.19
CA GLY A 781 8.85 32.18 -19.08
C GLY A 781 7.49 32.54 -18.50
N ALA A 782 6.45 32.48 -19.33
CA ALA A 782 5.11 32.92 -18.98
C ALA A 782 4.54 32.27 -17.70
N ASN A 783 4.28 33.07 -16.67
CA ASN A 783 3.52 32.65 -15.49
C ASN A 783 2.64 33.80 -14.95
N ASN A 784 1.56 33.48 -14.25
CA ASN A 784 0.67 34.48 -13.69
C ASN A 784 1.30 35.22 -12.49
N TYR A 785 2.15 34.52 -11.73
CA TYR A 785 2.96 35.03 -10.63
C TYR A 785 4.17 34.11 -10.43
N THR A 786 5.36 34.69 -10.32
CA THR A 786 6.58 33.94 -9.97
C THR A 786 7.34 34.62 -8.83
N ASP A 787 7.69 33.86 -7.79
CA ASP A 787 8.54 34.34 -6.71
C ASP A 787 9.97 33.78 -6.84
N TYR A 788 10.92 34.61 -7.26
CA TYR A 788 12.36 34.30 -7.30
C TYR A 788 13.05 34.55 -5.94
N SER A 789 12.25 34.77 -4.90
CA SER A 789 12.55 35.01 -3.49
C SER A 789 13.69 34.18 -2.91
N ALA A 790 13.59 32.89 -3.17
CA ALA A 790 14.45 31.86 -2.61
C ALA A 790 15.66 31.52 -3.49
N ASP A 791 15.70 32.00 -4.73
CA ASP A 791 16.79 31.71 -5.66
C ASP A 791 17.97 32.66 -5.44
N ALA A 792 19.01 32.15 -4.77
CA ALA A 792 20.23 32.91 -4.48
C ALA A 792 20.94 33.43 -5.75
N THR A 793 20.75 32.80 -6.90
CA THR A 793 21.34 33.24 -8.18
C THR A 793 20.65 34.48 -8.75
N LYS A 794 19.46 34.81 -8.25
CA LYS A 794 18.64 35.97 -8.64
C LYS A 794 18.63 37.08 -7.59
N LEU A 795 19.49 36.96 -6.56
CA LEU A 795 19.63 37.96 -5.51
C LEU A 795 20.18 39.27 -6.09
N ILE A 796 19.41 40.34 -5.92
CA ILE A 796 19.82 41.71 -6.26
C ILE A 796 20.57 42.27 -5.07
N THR A 797 21.78 42.80 -5.29
CA THR A 797 22.54 43.50 -4.23
C THR A 797 22.70 44.98 -4.59
N LEU A 798 22.14 45.86 -3.76
CA LEU A 798 22.15 47.31 -3.94
C LEU A 798 22.99 47.98 -2.84
N VAL A 799 23.79 48.96 -3.24
CA VAL A 799 24.62 49.74 -2.32
C VAL A 799 23.87 51.00 -1.88
N ARG A 800 23.76 51.22 -0.58
CA ARG A 800 23.05 52.38 -0.01
C ARG A 800 23.72 53.70 -0.39
N GLY A 801 22.91 54.73 -0.63
CA GLY A 801 23.37 56.06 -1.02
C GLY A 801 23.87 56.17 -2.47
N THR A 802 23.76 55.12 -3.28
CA THR A 802 24.15 55.19 -4.70
C THR A 802 23.06 55.84 -5.56
N SER A 803 23.50 56.58 -6.57
CA SER A 803 22.68 57.06 -7.69
C SER A 803 23.01 56.26 -8.94
N ASN A 804 22.15 56.32 -9.97
CA ASN A 804 22.37 55.71 -11.29
C ASN A 804 22.27 54.17 -11.36
N ASN A 805 21.61 53.53 -10.39
CA ASN A 805 21.19 52.14 -10.56
C ASN A 805 20.16 52.07 -11.68
N THR A 806 20.17 51.01 -12.49
CA THR A 806 19.19 50.85 -13.57
C THR A 806 18.43 49.55 -13.44
N VAL A 807 17.15 49.59 -13.84
CA VAL A 807 16.30 48.42 -14.02
C VAL A 807 15.80 48.39 -15.46
N SER A 808 15.80 47.21 -16.05
CA SER A 808 15.37 46.93 -17.41
C SER A 808 14.42 45.75 -17.40
N VAL A 809 13.24 45.90 -18.00
CA VAL A 809 12.22 44.85 -18.08
C VAL A 809 11.86 44.61 -19.55
N SER A 810 12.16 43.40 -20.03
CA SER A 810 11.82 42.94 -21.37
C SER A 810 10.43 42.30 -21.37
N LYS A 811 9.67 42.60 -22.42
CA LYS A 811 8.36 42.05 -22.71
C LYS A 811 8.48 41.03 -23.85
N PHE A 812 7.70 39.97 -23.80
CA PHE A 812 7.55 39.02 -24.90
C PHE A 812 6.07 38.72 -25.16
N TRP A 813 5.69 38.53 -26.43
CA TRP A 813 4.35 38.18 -26.85
C TRP A 813 4.38 36.86 -27.63
N PRO A 814 3.72 35.80 -27.13
CA PRO A 814 3.54 34.56 -27.90
C PRO A 814 2.69 34.75 -29.17
N GLY A 815 1.81 35.75 -29.18
CA GLY A 815 0.95 36.12 -30.31
C GLY A 815 1.18 37.57 -30.79
N ALA A 816 0.11 38.24 -31.21
CA ALA A 816 0.19 39.63 -31.67
C ALA A 816 0.67 40.59 -30.55
N MET A 817 1.56 41.53 -30.92
CA MET A 817 2.03 42.56 -29.99
C MET A 817 0.87 43.44 -29.51
N SER A 818 0.82 43.67 -28.21
CA SER A 818 -0.17 44.54 -27.57
C SER A 818 0.50 45.44 -26.53
N ASN A 819 -0.06 46.63 -26.30
CA ASN A 819 0.50 47.54 -25.31
C ASN A 819 0.49 46.88 -23.92
N LYS A 820 1.59 47.04 -23.18
CA LYS A 820 1.72 46.67 -21.77
C LYS A 820 2.48 47.77 -21.02
N ALA A 821 1.96 48.16 -19.87
CA ALA A 821 2.67 48.97 -18.89
C ALA A 821 3.46 48.08 -17.94
N VAL A 822 4.52 48.64 -17.36
CA VAL A 822 5.36 47.95 -16.37
C VAL A 822 5.57 48.88 -15.19
N SER A 823 5.51 48.34 -13.98
CA SER A 823 5.95 49.05 -12.78
C SER A 823 6.83 48.17 -11.92
N VAL A 824 7.81 48.78 -11.25
CA VAL A 824 8.74 48.12 -10.35
C VAL A 824 8.79 48.87 -9.03
N TRP A 825 8.70 48.14 -7.91
CA TRP A 825 8.87 48.67 -6.55
C TRP A 825 9.97 47.93 -5.82
N ILE A 826 10.68 48.61 -4.92
CA ILE A 826 11.68 48.03 -4.02
C ILE A 826 11.42 48.54 -2.61
N ASP A 827 11.09 47.64 -1.69
CA ASP A 827 10.86 47.97 -0.27
C ASP A 827 12.22 48.32 0.39
N PHE A 828 12.60 49.60 0.36
CA PHE A 828 13.92 50.07 0.78
C PHE A 828 14.07 50.13 2.30
N ASP A 829 12.99 50.38 3.03
CA ASP A 829 13.02 50.47 4.49
C ASP A 829 12.70 49.14 5.19
N LYS A 830 12.32 48.11 4.41
CA LYS A 830 11.96 46.77 4.86
C LYS A 830 10.73 46.77 5.77
N ASN A 831 9.81 47.71 5.57
CA ASN A 831 8.60 47.81 6.39
C ASN A 831 7.49 46.85 5.96
N GLY A 832 7.62 46.18 4.80
CA GLY A 832 6.64 45.23 4.28
C GLY A 832 5.58 45.80 3.34
N THR A 833 5.58 47.10 3.15
CA THR A 833 4.67 47.83 2.27
C THR A 833 5.49 48.39 1.13
N PHE A 834 4.87 48.52 -0.05
CA PHE A 834 5.50 49.19 -1.18
C PHE A 834 4.90 50.58 -1.32
N GLU A 835 5.58 51.61 -0.81
CA GLU A 835 5.10 52.98 -0.94
C GLU A 835 5.27 53.52 -2.36
N THR A 836 4.57 54.62 -2.64
CA THR A 836 4.74 55.34 -3.92
C THR A 836 6.16 55.90 -4.09
N THR A 837 6.84 56.22 -2.99
CA THR A 837 8.25 56.67 -2.96
C THR A 837 9.24 55.56 -3.30
N GLU A 838 8.80 54.30 -3.26
CA GLU A 838 9.61 53.12 -3.53
C GLU A 838 9.43 52.56 -4.94
N ARG A 839 8.57 53.20 -5.74
CA ARG A 839 8.36 52.84 -7.14
C ARG A 839 9.53 53.33 -8.00
N VAL A 840 10.41 52.42 -8.37
CA VAL A 840 11.64 52.72 -9.15
C VAL A 840 11.42 52.73 -10.66
N LEU A 841 10.33 52.14 -11.17
CA LEU A 841 9.94 52.22 -12.58
C LEU A 841 8.42 52.34 -12.70
N ASN A 842 7.95 53.20 -13.60
CA ASN A 842 6.53 53.31 -13.97
C ASN A 842 6.39 53.66 -15.46
N ALA A 843 6.47 52.65 -16.32
CA ALA A 843 6.33 52.80 -17.76
C ALA A 843 4.85 52.66 -18.16
N ALA A 844 4.30 53.69 -18.83
CA ALA A 844 2.92 53.70 -19.32
C ALA A 844 2.66 52.60 -20.39
N ASN A 845 1.40 52.39 -20.74
CA ASN A 845 0.99 51.30 -21.62
C ASN A 845 1.58 51.44 -23.05
N ASN A 846 2.55 50.61 -23.42
CA ASN A 846 3.26 50.69 -24.71
C ASN A 846 3.88 49.34 -25.17
N GLN A 847 4.44 49.29 -26.39
CA GLN A 847 5.12 48.11 -26.95
C GLN A 847 6.66 48.12 -26.81
N VAL A 848 7.24 49.16 -26.18
CA VAL A 848 8.69 49.28 -26.00
C VAL A 848 9.19 48.10 -25.16
N THR A 849 10.23 47.42 -25.66
CA THR A 849 10.91 46.31 -24.99
C THR A 849 12.42 46.37 -25.31
N PRO A 850 13.31 46.39 -24.30
CA PRO A 850 13.01 46.55 -22.88
C PRO A 850 12.54 47.96 -22.51
N VAL A 851 11.74 48.08 -21.45
CA VAL A 851 11.53 49.36 -20.75
C VAL A 851 12.59 49.53 -19.67
N THR A 852 13.15 50.72 -19.54
CA THR A 852 14.24 51.00 -18.62
C THR A 852 13.95 52.19 -17.72
N ALA A 853 14.54 52.19 -16.52
CA ALA A 853 14.54 53.32 -15.60
C ALA A 853 15.83 53.38 -14.80
N THR A 854 16.17 54.58 -14.34
CA THR A 854 17.29 54.85 -13.44
C THR A 854 16.75 55.27 -12.08
N PHE A 855 17.29 54.74 -10.98
CA PHE A 855 16.80 55.00 -9.63
C PHE A 855 17.94 55.16 -8.58
N PRO A 856 17.72 55.98 -7.54
CA PRO A 856 18.61 56.07 -6.39
C PRO A 856 18.28 55.00 -5.34
N VAL A 857 19.27 54.63 -4.52
CA VAL A 857 19.06 53.86 -3.28
C VAL A 857 19.21 54.82 -2.09
N PRO A 858 18.16 55.04 -1.28
CA PRO A 858 18.23 55.95 -0.14
C PRO A 858 19.38 55.60 0.82
N ALA A 859 20.08 56.60 1.35
CA ALA A 859 21.09 56.38 2.40
C ALA A 859 20.46 55.87 3.71
N THR A 860 19.17 56.17 3.92
CA THR A 860 18.36 55.71 5.05
C THR A 860 17.76 54.32 4.84
N ALA A 861 18.03 53.66 3.71
CA ALA A 861 17.54 52.31 3.46
C ALA A 861 18.03 51.32 4.52
N TYR A 862 17.27 50.24 4.72
CA TYR A 862 17.48 49.22 5.75
C TYR A 862 18.95 48.75 5.81
N SER A 863 19.51 48.74 7.02
CA SER A 863 20.94 48.48 7.27
C SER A 863 21.22 47.11 7.89
N GLY A 864 20.20 46.27 8.06
CA GLY A 864 20.35 44.99 8.75
C GLY A 864 20.75 43.83 7.82
N PRO A 865 20.94 42.62 8.38
CA PRO A 865 21.51 41.49 7.64
C PRO A 865 20.52 40.78 6.70
N LEU A 866 19.24 41.15 6.75
CA LEU A 866 18.15 40.47 6.03
C LEU A 866 17.92 41.07 4.64
N THR A 867 17.29 40.29 3.77
CA THR A 867 16.81 40.77 2.47
C THR A 867 15.44 41.44 2.58
N THR A 868 15.18 42.34 1.63
CA THR A 868 13.88 42.95 1.33
C THR A 868 13.37 42.45 -0.03
N ARG A 869 12.26 42.99 -0.54
CA ARG A 869 11.57 42.53 -1.75
C ARG A 869 11.58 43.60 -2.85
N MET A 870 11.78 43.17 -4.09
CA MET A 870 11.43 43.91 -5.29
C MET A 870 10.26 43.22 -5.98
N ARG A 871 9.29 43.99 -6.48
CA ARG A 871 8.15 43.50 -7.26
C ARG A 871 8.10 44.15 -8.63
N VAL A 872 7.92 43.34 -9.67
CA VAL A 872 7.70 43.76 -11.06
C VAL A 872 6.29 43.38 -11.46
N VAL A 873 5.50 44.34 -11.96
CA VAL A 873 4.13 44.09 -12.44
C VAL A 873 4.02 44.59 -13.88
N MET A 874 3.57 43.72 -14.78
CA MET A 874 3.23 44.06 -16.15
C MET A 874 1.74 43.83 -16.42
N ARG A 875 1.04 44.82 -16.99
CA ARG A 875 -0.39 44.70 -17.37
C ARG A 875 -0.84 45.74 -18.40
N ASP A 876 -2.07 45.62 -18.88
CA ASP A 876 -2.68 46.39 -19.98
C ASP A 876 -3.27 47.77 -19.59
N ILE A 877 -2.87 48.35 -18.45
CA ILE A 877 -3.29 49.69 -18.00
C ILE A 877 -2.09 50.60 -17.75
N SER A 878 -2.22 51.92 -17.88
CA SER A 878 -1.06 52.84 -17.84
C SER A 878 -0.34 53.01 -16.49
N SER A 879 -0.88 52.50 -15.38
CA SER A 879 -0.22 52.51 -14.06
C SER A 879 -0.61 51.26 -13.28
N PRO A 880 0.17 50.15 -13.40
CA PRO A 880 -0.04 48.96 -12.62
C PRO A 880 -0.13 49.25 -11.11
N ALA A 881 -1.02 48.54 -10.42
CA ALA A 881 -1.07 48.54 -8.95
C ALA A 881 -0.11 47.47 -8.40
N VAL A 882 0.48 47.72 -7.24
CA VAL A 882 1.45 46.81 -6.60
C VAL A 882 0.80 45.58 -5.97
N CYS A 883 -0.51 45.63 -5.75
CA CYS A 883 -1.34 44.56 -5.22
C CYS A 883 -2.59 44.34 -6.11
N GLY A 884 -3.18 43.15 -6.03
CA GLY A 884 -4.46 42.80 -6.64
C GLY A 884 -4.33 41.84 -7.82
N SER A 885 -5.47 41.24 -8.19
CA SER A 885 -5.58 40.36 -9.34
C SER A 885 -6.01 41.12 -10.60
N PHE A 886 -5.50 40.73 -11.76
CA PHE A 886 -5.86 41.36 -13.03
C PHE A 886 -5.87 40.37 -14.21
N ALA A 887 -6.53 40.73 -15.30
CA ALA A 887 -6.78 39.79 -16.39
C ALA A 887 -5.50 39.40 -17.15
N ASN A 888 -4.79 40.37 -17.72
CA ASN A 888 -3.69 40.15 -18.66
C ASN A 888 -2.35 40.68 -18.13
N GLY A 889 -1.30 39.86 -18.18
CA GLY A 889 0.08 40.26 -17.87
C GLY A 889 0.78 39.28 -16.94
N GLU A 890 1.70 39.75 -16.11
CA GLU A 890 2.51 38.91 -15.21
C GLU A 890 3.03 39.72 -14.02
N VAL A 891 3.35 39.02 -12.93
CA VAL A 891 4.00 39.55 -11.74
C VAL A 891 5.22 38.69 -11.38
N GLU A 892 6.34 39.35 -11.07
CA GLU A 892 7.56 38.69 -10.60
C GLU A 892 8.09 39.36 -9.32
N ASP A 893 8.52 38.55 -8.35
CA ASP A 893 9.10 39.00 -7.09
C ASP A 893 10.57 38.55 -6.96
N TYR A 894 11.43 39.43 -6.42
CA TYR A 894 12.87 39.18 -6.25
C TYR A 894 13.38 39.62 -4.88
N ALA A 895 14.40 38.93 -4.36
CA ALA A 895 15.08 39.31 -3.13
C ALA A 895 16.08 40.45 -3.41
N VAL A 896 16.09 41.45 -2.54
CA VAL A 896 17.04 42.57 -2.57
C VAL A 896 17.84 42.59 -1.27
N LYS A 897 19.17 42.62 -1.37
CA LYS A 897 20.08 42.85 -0.26
C LYS A 897 20.63 44.27 -0.33
N LEU A 898 20.42 45.04 0.74
CA LEU A 898 20.95 46.38 0.89
C LEU A 898 22.26 46.33 1.68
N ILE A 899 23.32 46.93 1.15
CA ILE A 899 24.65 46.89 1.77
C ILE A 899 25.29 48.28 1.78
N ASP A 900 26.25 48.49 2.68
CA ASP A 900 27.20 49.58 2.55
C ASP A 900 28.38 49.18 1.67
N LEU A 901 29.00 50.17 1.04
CA LEU A 901 30.19 49.94 0.25
C LEU A 901 31.34 49.48 1.16
N PRO A 902 31.91 48.29 0.96
CA PRO A 902 33.00 47.82 1.80
C PRO A 902 34.25 48.71 1.67
N THR A 903 35.04 48.78 2.73
CA THR A 903 36.35 49.45 2.71
C THR A 903 37.28 48.79 1.70
N CYS A 904 38.14 49.60 1.07
CA CYS A 904 39.14 49.14 0.11
C CYS A 904 40.03 48.03 0.68
N THR A 905 40.16 46.91 -0.02
CA THR A 905 41.13 45.84 0.29
C THR A 905 41.71 45.25 -1.00
N THR A 906 42.81 44.50 -0.89
CA THR A 906 43.38 43.74 -2.02
C THR A 906 42.71 42.36 -2.21
N ALA A 907 41.57 42.12 -1.58
CA ALA A 907 40.81 40.89 -1.79
C ALA A 907 40.29 40.84 -3.24
N ALA A 908 40.37 39.65 -3.85
CA ALA A 908 39.81 39.43 -5.19
C ALA A 908 38.28 39.67 -5.16
N PRO A 909 37.69 40.30 -6.19
CA PRO A 909 36.24 40.48 -6.26
C PRO A 909 35.50 39.14 -6.22
N SER A 910 34.40 39.10 -5.49
CA SER A 910 33.47 37.96 -5.45
C SER A 910 32.21 38.26 -6.26
N ASN A 911 31.44 37.20 -6.60
CA ASN A 911 30.20 37.30 -7.38
C ASN A 911 30.39 37.97 -8.76
N ILE A 912 31.42 37.54 -9.50
CA ILE A 912 31.62 37.96 -10.90
C ILE A 912 30.50 37.36 -11.74
N THR A 913 29.73 38.23 -12.38
CA THR A 913 28.62 37.85 -13.25
C THR A 913 28.96 38.12 -14.71
N ILE A 914 28.54 37.22 -15.60
CA ILE A 914 28.57 37.42 -17.04
C ILE A 914 27.14 37.51 -17.56
N THR A 915 26.79 38.64 -18.17
CA THR A 915 25.46 38.94 -18.71
C THR A 915 25.58 39.49 -20.13
N ASN A 916 24.44 39.74 -20.79
CA ASN A 916 24.37 40.31 -22.15
C ASN A 916 25.28 39.59 -23.17
N LEU A 917 25.29 38.25 -23.10
CA LEU A 917 26.05 37.40 -24.01
C LEU A 917 25.45 37.52 -25.42
N THR A 918 26.26 37.98 -26.35
CA THR A 918 25.99 37.91 -27.79
C THR A 918 26.99 36.96 -28.44
N PRO A 919 26.79 36.56 -29.71
CA PRO A 919 27.79 35.75 -30.41
C PRO A 919 29.20 36.38 -30.43
N THR A 920 29.32 37.70 -30.24
CA THR A 920 30.60 38.43 -30.32
C THR A 920 30.95 39.29 -29.11
N SER A 921 30.16 39.28 -28.03
CA SER A 921 30.42 40.11 -26.85
C SER A 921 29.86 39.51 -25.57
N ALA A 922 30.41 39.93 -24.42
CA ALA A 922 29.97 39.54 -23.09
C ALA A 922 30.18 40.68 -22.10
N ASN A 923 29.21 40.96 -21.24
CA ASN A 923 29.32 41.96 -20.18
C ASN A 923 29.74 41.29 -18.87
N VAL A 924 30.81 41.78 -18.24
CA VAL A 924 31.36 41.23 -16.99
C VAL A 924 31.23 42.27 -15.89
N SER A 925 30.61 41.92 -14.76
CA SER A 925 30.41 42.85 -13.64
C SER A 925 30.65 42.21 -12.28
N TRP A 926 31.02 43.02 -11.28
CA TRP A 926 31.40 42.59 -9.93
C TRP A 926 31.08 43.65 -8.88
N ALA A 927 31.11 43.27 -7.61
CA ALA A 927 30.96 44.22 -6.50
C ALA A 927 32.23 45.04 -6.27
N THR A 928 32.06 46.34 -6.04
CA THR A 928 33.20 47.24 -5.80
C THR A 928 33.45 47.50 -4.32
N THR A 929 34.64 48.03 -4.03
CA THR A 929 35.04 48.54 -2.72
C THR A 929 35.40 50.02 -2.86
N ALA A 930 35.16 50.80 -1.80
CA ALA A 930 35.36 52.24 -1.83
C ALA A 930 36.79 52.63 -2.22
N GLY A 931 36.98 53.42 -3.28
CA GLY A 931 38.29 53.93 -3.69
C GLY A 931 39.22 52.95 -4.42
N ALA A 932 38.73 51.75 -4.80
CA ALA A 932 39.52 50.78 -5.57
C ALA A 932 39.40 50.98 -7.09
N THR A 933 40.43 50.55 -7.83
CA THR A 933 40.39 50.34 -9.29
C THR A 933 40.58 48.86 -9.61
N TYR A 934 40.33 48.42 -10.85
CA TYR A 934 40.29 46.99 -11.18
C TYR A 934 41.08 46.65 -12.45
N ILE A 935 41.61 45.43 -12.47
CA ILE A 935 42.19 44.80 -13.66
C ILE A 935 41.30 43.63 -14.06
N LEU A 936 40.88 43.60 -15.32
CA LEU A 936 40.18 42.45 -15.89
C LEU A 936 41.08 41.76 -16.91
N ARG A 937 41.11 40.43 -16.92
CA ARG A 937 41.76 39.66 -17.98
C ARG A 937 40.86 38.53 -18.47
N TYR A 938 40.90 38.24 -19.77
CA TYR A 938 40.14 37.15 -20.39
C TYR A 938 40.93 36.43 -21.47
N ARG A 939 40.58 35.18 -21.76
CA ARG A 939 41.15 34.38 -22.86
C ARG A 939 40.20 33.26 -23.29
N LYS A 940 40.46 32.67 -24.46
CA LYS A 940 39.81 31.42 -24.89
C LYS A 940 40.26 30.29 -23.97
N VAL A 941 39.34 29.43 -23.53
CA VAL A 941 39.71 28.27 -22.69
C VAL A 941 40.67 27.38 -23.47
N GLY A 942 41.76 26.96 -22.82
CA GLY A 942 42.82 26.15 -23.42
C GLY A 942 43.97 26.93 -24.05
N THR A 943 43.92 28.27 -24.12
CA THR A 943 45.08 29.08 -24.53
C THR A 943 45.89 29.56 -23.32
N THR A 944 47.16 29.91 -23.54
CA THR A 944 48.05 30.40 -22.47
C THR A 944 48.04 31.93 -22.33
N ALA A 945 47.86 32.66 -23.44
CA ALA A 945 47.91 34.12 -23.47
C ALA A 945 46.60 34.79 -22.99
N TRP A 946 46.72 35.80 -22.13
CA TRP A 946 45.62 36.60 -21.60
C TRP A 946 45.53 37.97 -22.28
N THR A 947 44.33 38.39 -22.65
CA THR A 947 44.03 39.80 -22.97
C THR A 947 43.71 40.53 -21.66
N THR A 948 44.42 41.63 -21.37
CA THR A 948 44.31 42.35 -20.09
C THR A 948 43.84 43.78 -20.29
N ILE A 949 42.90 44.22 -19.45
CA ILE A 949 42.35 45.57 -19.37
C ILE A 949 42.76 46.17 -18.02
N ASN A 950 43.61 47.20 -18.05
CA ASN A 950 44.14 47.86 -16.86
C ASN A 950 44.34 49.38 -17.08
N PRO A 951 43.68 50.26 -16.30
CA PRO A 951 42.58 49.97 -15.38
C PRO A 951 41.25 49.80 -16.13
N VAL A 952 40.29 49.09 -15.53
CA VAL A 952 38.88 49.18 -15.95
C VAL A 952 38.37 50.58 -15.61
N LEU A 953 37.96 51.34 -16.64
CA LEU A 953 37.48 52.72 -16.48
C LEU A 953 36.11 52.80 -15.77
N PRO A 954 35.76 53.96 -15.17
CA PRO A 954 34.46 54.19 -14.56
C PRO A 954 33.28 53.76 -15.48
N PRO A 955 32.23 53.12 -14.93
CA PRO A 955 31.89 53.05 -13.49
C PRO A 955 32.75 52.08 -12.65
N GLY A 956 33.67 51.33 -13.27
CA GLY A 956 34.71 50.57 -12.57
C GLY A 956 34.24 49.24 -11.97
N ASN A 957 32.94 48.93 -12.06
CA ASN A 957 32.31 47.69 -11.60
C ASN A 957 31.83 46.79 -12.75
N ASN A 958 32.01 47.23 -14.01
CA ASN A 958 31.49 46.58 -15.20
C ASN A 958 32.43 46.83 -16.40
N TYR A 959 32.64 45.81 -17.25
CA TYR A 959 33.31 45.91 -18.54
C TYR A 959 32.65 45.00 -19.60
N THR A 960 32.38 45.54 -20.80
CA THR A 960 31.90 44.74 -21.94
C THR A 960 33.07 44.30 -22.82
N ILE A 961 33.32 42.99 -22.87
CA ILE A 961 34.27 42.38 -23.78
C ILE A 961 33.65 42.32 -25.18
N GLN A 962 34.38 42.78 -26.19
CA GLN A 962 33.96 42.82 -27.60
C GLN A 962 34.88 41.94 -28.46
N GLY A 963 34.42 41.60 -29.66
CA GLY A 963 35.24 40.86 -30.65
C GLY A 963 35.45 39.39 -30.31
N LEU A 964 34.55 38.80 -29.53
CA LEU A 964 34.55 37.37 -29.25
C LEU A 964 34.14 36.58 -30.51
N THR A 965 34.64 35.34 -30.60
CA THR A 965 34.16 34.34 -31.55
C THR A 965 32.90 33.67 -31.02
N GLU A 966 31.91 33.42 -31.88
CA GLU A 966 30.69 32.67 -31.52
C GLU A 966 30.97 31.22 -31.13
N GLN A 967 30.05 30.59 -30.40
CA GLN A 967 30.16 29.20 -29.92
C GLN A 967 31.50 28.85 -29.27
N THR A 968 32.18 29.83 -28.68
CA THR A 968 33.54 29.68 -28.16
C THR A 968 33.54 29.89 -26.65
N GLN A 969 34.22 28.99 -25.93
CA GLN A 969 34.36 29.09 -24.49
C GLN A 969 35.51 30.02 -24.10
N TYR A 970 35.23 30.95 -23.19
CA TYR A 970 36.19 31.89 -22.61
C TYR A 970 36.24 31.75 -21.09
N GLU A 971 37.35 32.19 -20.50
CA GLU A 971 37.47 32.43 -19.06
C GLU A 971 37.86 33.87 -18.77
N VAL A 972 37.34 34.42 -17.67
CA VAL A 972 37.61 35.78 -17.20
C VAL A 972 38.00 35.79 -15.73
N GLN A 973 38.91 36.71 -15.36
CA GLN A 973 39.32 36.98 -13.99
C GLN A 973 39.42 38.47 -13.73
N VAL A 974 39.12 38.89 -12.50
CA VAL A 974 39.20 40.28 -12.06
C VAL A 974 40.08 40.38 -10.81
N SER A 975 40.89 41.44 -10.72
CA SER A 975 41.74 41.74 -9.57
C SER A 975 41.49 43.17 -9.09
N THR A 976 41.46 43.37 -7.77
CA THR A 976 41.29 44.67 -7.13
C THR A 976 42.65 45.35 -6.93
N ILE A 977 42.74 46.63 -7.27
CA ILE A 977 43.84 47.52 -6.91
C ILE A 977 43.36 48.44 -5.81
N CYS A 978 44.02 48.38 -4.66
CA CYS A 978 43.73 49.23 -3.51
C CYS A 978 44.98 49.99 -3.10
N ASN A 979 44.92 51.33 -3.02
CA ASN A 979 46.09 52.18 -2.72
C ASN A 979 47.32 51.85 -3.61
N ASN A 980 47.10 51.66 -4.90
CA ASN A 980 48.11 51.23 -5.90
C ASN A 980 48.71 49.83 -5.69
N ASN A 981 48.21 49.02 -4.75
CA ASN A 981 48.60 47.63 -4.58
C ASN A 981 47.59 46.70 -5.25
N GLN A 982 48.06 45.90 -6.22
CA GLN A 982 47.25 44.88 -6.89
C GLN A 982 47.13 43.63 -6.01
N GLY A 983 45.89 43.12 -5.86
CA GLY A 983 45.59 41.85 -5.21
C GLY A 983 45.67 40.63 -6.12
N ALA A 984 45.35 39.45 -5.58
CA ALA A 984 45.18 38.24 -6.39
C ALA A 984 44.03 38.40 -7.40
N PHE A 985 44.15 37.72 -8.55
CA PHE A 985 43.02 37.53 -9.46
C PHE A 985 41.98 36.59 -8.82
N SER A 986 40.71 36.85 -9.12
CA SER A 986 39.60 35.96 -8.77
C SER A 986 39.80 34.56 -9.36
N PRO A 987 39.08 33.54 -8.85
CA PRO A 987 38.88 32.30 -9.60
C PRO A 987 38.39 32.59 -11.02
N SER A 988 38.78 31.74 -11.98
CA SER A 988 38.34 31.85 -13.37
C SER A 988 36.85 31.58 -13.47
N GLN A 989 36.11 32.55 -14.01
CA GLN A 989 34.71 32.34 -14.39
C GLN A 989 34.64 32.02 -15.89
N GLN A 990 34.06 30.87 -16.23
CA GLN A 990 33.90 30.45 -17.62
C GLN A 990 32.55 30.87 -18.18
N PHE A 991 32.52 31.18 -19.47
CA PHE A 991 31.29 31.43 -20.23
C PHE A 991 31.48 31.00 -21.70
N THR A 992 30.37 30.67 -22.37
CA THR A 992 30.37 30.29 -23.79
C THR A 992 29.51 31.28 -24.56
N THR A 993 30.05 31.83 -25.66
CA THR A 993 29.27 32.69 -26.55
C THR A 993 28.18 31.88 -27.26
N PRO A 994 26.95 32.39 -27.38
CA PRO A 994 25.87 31.70 -28.08
C PRO A 994 26.14 31.61 -29.58
N VAL A 995 25.36 30.77 -30.27
CA VAL A 995 25.35 30.67 -31.73
C VAL A 995 24.69 31.89 -32.37
N LEU A 996 25.18 32.32 -33.53
CA LEU A 996 24.52 33.33 -34.35
C LEU A 996 23.11 32.86 -34.75
N THR A 997 22.10 33.63 -34.33
CA THR A 997 20.69 33.35 -34.62
C THR A 997 20.19 34.36 -35.64
N TYR A 998 19.63 33.87 -36.74
CA TYR A 998 19.01 34.69 -37.79
C TYR A 998 17.51 34.90 -37.51
N CYS A 999 16.92 36.00 -38.00
CA CYS A 999 15.50 36.27 -37.84
C CYS A 999 14.64 35.11 -38.41
N PRO A 1000 13.64 34.59 -37.67
CA PRO A 1000 12.76 33.56 -38.19
C PRO A 1000 11.91 34.13 -39.33
N MET A 1001 12.01 33.52 -40.51
CA MET A 1001 11.24 33.88 -41.71
C MET A 1001 10.48 32.64 -42.17
N THR A 1002 9.15 32.70 -42.16
CA THR A 1002 8.29 31.61 -42.63
C THR A 1002 7.15 32.22 -43.44
N GLY A 1003 6.97 31.76 -44.68
CA GLY A 1003 5.84 32.16 -45.51
C GLY A 1003 4.56 31.47 -45.08
N THR A 1004 3.40 32.06 -45.36
CA THR A 1004 2.07 31.45 -45.13
C THR A 1004 1.32 31.15 -46.42
N GLY A 1005 1.93 31.44 -47.58
CA GLY A 1005 1.29 31.33 -48.89
C GLY A 1005 1.35 29.90 -49.47
N THR A 1006 0.26 29.46 -50.08
CA THR A 1006 0.10 28.09 -50.63
C THR A 1006 0.01 28.04 -52.16
N ASN A 1007 0.32 29.13 -52.86
CA ASN A 1007 0.11 29.21 -54.32
C ASN A 1007 1.40 29.40 -55.11
N GLU A 1008 2.45 29.90 -54.45
CA GLU A 1008 3.72 30.24 -55.07
C GLU A 1008 4.86 29.81 -54.14
N HIS A 1009 5.96 29.33 -54.70
CA HIS A 1009 7.17 29.00 -53.96
C HIS A 1009 8.41 29.36 -54.77
N ILE A 1010 9.55 29.47 -54.10
CA ILE A 1010 10.86 29.47 -54.75
C ILE A 1010 11.08 28.03 -55.23
N SER A 1011 11.24 27.81 -56.52
CA SER A 1011 11.37 26.47 -57.11
C SER A 1011 12.83 26.05 -57.31
N ASN A 1012 13.75 27.02 -57.44
CA ASN A 1012 15.18 26.75 -57.56
C ASN A 1012 16.01 27.97 -57.15
N VAL A 1013 17.16 27.74 -56.52
CA VAL A 1013 18.19 28.76 -56.29
C VAL A 1013 19.51 28.27 -56.83
N THR A 1014 20.16 29.11 -57.63
CA THR A 1014 21.49 28.83 -58.20
C THR A 1014 22.45 29.95 -57.85
N VAL A 1015 23.61 29.62 -57.30
CA VAL A 1015 24.69 30.58 -57.03
C VAL A 1015 25.95 30.14 -57.77
N THR A 1016 26.45 31.02 -58.62
CA THR A 1016 27.65 30.81 -59.44
C THR A 1016 28.72 31.80 -59.00
N SER A 1017 29.84 31.26 -58.52
CA SER A 1017 31.04 32.05 -58.22
C SER A 1017 31.62 32.65 -59.50
N VAL A 1018 32.25 33.82 -59.38
CA VAL A 1018 33.06 34.40 -60.44
C VAL A 1018 34.33 33.57 -60.71
N ASN A 1019 34.81 32.81 -59.72
CA ASN A 1019 35.88 31.85 -59.90
C ASN A 1019 35.31 30.54 -60.51
N PRO A 1020 35.65 30.19 -61.76
CA PRO A 1020 35.10 29.02 -62.45
C PRO A 1020 35.60 27.68 -61.87
N ALA A 1021 36.61 27.69 -60.98
CA ALA A 1021 37.08 26.49 -60.29
C ALA A 1021 36.18 26.08 -59.09
N LEU A 1022 35.30 26.98 -58.63
CA LEU A 1022 34.33 26.66 -57.58
C LEU A 1022 33.04 26.11 -58.20
N ALA A 1023 32.54 25.00 -57.64
CA ALA A 1023 31.31 24.38 -58.11
C ALA A 1023 30.11 25.33 -57.97
N VAL A 1024 29.22 25.31 -58.97
CA VAL A 1024 27.95 26.04 -58.92
C VAL A 1024 27.04 25.35 -57.91
N MET A 1025 26.54 26.10 -56.93
CA MET A 1025 25.47 25.61 -56.07
C MET A 1025 24.16 25.72 -56.86
N ASN A 1026 23.43 24.63 -57.02
CA ASN A 1026 22.14 24.60 -57.69
C ASN A 1026 21.18 23.70 -56.92
N ASN A 1027 20.05 24.24 -56.49
CA ASN A 1027 19.21 23.54 -55.53
C ASN A 1027 17.72 23.82 -55.74
N THR A 1028 17.01 22.77 -56.13
CA THR A 1028 15.57 22.81 -56.38
C THR A 1028 14.80 22.62 -55.09
N SER A 1029 13.73 23.38 -54.96
CA SER A 1029 12.87 23.38 -53.79
C SER A 1029 11.47 22.99 -54.19
N VAL A 1030 10.84 22.19 -53.33
CA VAL A 1030 9.40 21.92 -53.40
C VAL A 1030 8.65 22.97 -52.61
N GLN A 1031 7.36 23.09 -52.89
CA GLN A 1031 6.50 24.03 -52.20
C GLN A 1031 6.43 23.74 -50.70
N ASN A 1032 7.03 24.62 -49.90
CA ASN A 1032 6.98 24.60 -48.45
C ASN A 1032 7.12 26.03 -47.91
N ASN A 1033 6.63 26.27 -46.71
CA ASN A 1033 6.60 27.57 -46.05
C ASN A 1033 7.99 28.05 -45.57
N TYR A 1034 8.92 27.11 -45.39
CA TYR A 1034 10.33 27.36 -45.14
C TYR A 1034 11.12 26.10 -45.49
N THR A 1035 12.23 26.25 -46.21
CA THR A 1035 13.14 25.15 -46.52
C THR A 1035 14.55 25.56 -46.17
N ASN A 1036 15.25 24.71 -45.42
CA ASN A 1036 16.61 24.97 -44.97
C ASN A 1036 17.60 24.06 -45.71
N TYR A 1037 18.60 24.66 -46.34
CA TYR A 1037 19.66 23.98 -47.07
C TYR A 1037 21.04 24.25 -46.47
N THR A 1038 21.16 24.04 -45.17
CA THR A 1038 22.44 24.12 -44.43
C THR A 1038 23.23 22.81 -44.42
N THR A 1039 22.92 21.86 -45.31
CA THR A 1039 23.70 20.61 -45.40
C THR A 1039 24.95 20.81 -46.25
N PRO A 1040 26.01 19.99 -46.07
CA PRO A 1040 27.26 20.14 -46.82
C PRO A 1040 27.08 20.13 -48.35
N ALA A 1041 26.08 19.39 -48.86
CA ALA A 1041 25.80 19.25 -50.29
C ALA A 1041 25.23 20.52 -50.93
N THR A 1042 24.75 21.47 -50.14
CA THR A 1042 24.12 22.72 -50.60
C THR A 1042 24.89 23.96 -50.15
N LEU A 1043 26.13 23.79 -49.66
CA LEU A 1043 26.99 24.89 -49.24
C LEU A 1043 27.39 25.76 -50.43
N ILE A 1044 27.16 27.06 -50.27
CA ILE A 1044 27.67 28.07 -51.20
C ILE A 1044 29.12 28.34 -50.83
N THR A 1045 30.05 28.09 -51.75
CA THR A 1045 31.46 28.43 -51.58
C THR A 1045 31.81 29.63 -52.44
N LEU A 1046 32.34 30.69 -51.84
CA LEU A 1046 32.77 31.92 -52.51
C LEU A 1046 34.14 32.33 -51.99
N GLU A 1047 34.93 33.01 -52.82
CA GLU A 1047 36.19 33.59 -52.40
C GLU A 1047 35.95 34.88 -51.61
N THR A 1048 36.67 35.05 -50.51
CA THR A 1048 36.57 36.26 -49.68
C THR A 1048 37.00 37.48 -50.48
N GLY A 1049 36.15 38.52 -50.53
CA GLY A 1049 36.41 39.75 -51.28
C GLY A 1049 36.09 39.68 -52.78
N SER A 1050 35.57 38.57 -53.29
CA SER A 1050 35.13 38.47 -54.69
C SER A 1050 33.93 39.36 -54.99
N VAL A 1051 33.95 40.02 -56.15
CA VAL A 1051 32.86 40.85 -56.68
C VAL A 1051 32.30 40.22 -57.95
N ASN A 1052 31.03 40.51 -58.29
CA ASN A 1052 30.33 39.99 -59.48
C ASN A 1052 29.98 38.49 -59.50
N ASN A 1053 29.90 37.83 -58.33
CA ASN A 1053 29.24 36.52 -58.23
C ASN A 1053 27.77 36.62 -58.66
N LYS A 1054 27.22 35.56 -59.27
CA LYS A 1054 25.85 35.55 -59.81
C LYS A 1054 24.92 34.72 -58.94
N ILE A 1055 23.71 35.22 -58.71
CA ILE A 1055 22.60 34.48 -58.09
C ILE A 1055 21.39 34.49 -59.03
N SER A 1056 20.74 33.34 -59.15
CA SER A 1056 19.49 33.17 -59.87
C SER A 1056 18.48 32.49 -58.96
N VAL A 1057 17.23 32.97 -58.99
CA VAL A 1057 16.12 32.45 -58.19
C VAL A 1057 14.93 32.23 -59.12
N ALA A 1058 14.42 31.00 -59.16
CA ALA A 1058 13.24 30.65 -59.94
C ALA A 1058 11.99 30.57 -59.04
N LYS A 1059 10.84 30.92 -59.59
CA LYS A 1059 9.51 30.85 -58.96
C LYS A 1059 8.71 29.69 -59.55
N GLY A 1060 7.95 28.97 -58.71
CA GLY A 1060 6.99 27.94 -59.11
C GLY A 1060 5.59 28.20 -58.55
N GLY A 1061 4.53 27.91 -59.33
CA GLY A 1061 3.12 28.06 -58.93
C GLY A 1061 2.14 27.60 -60.02
N ALA A 1062 0.91 27.22 -59.64
CA ALA A 1062 -0.13 26.76 -60.57
C ALA A 1062 -1.02 27.92 -61.05
N VAL A 1063 -1.16 28.10 -62.37
CA VAL A 1063 -2.05 29.12 -62.97
C VAL A 1063 -3.49 28.59 -62.95
N GLN A 1064 -4.33 29.03 -62.01
CA GLN A 1064 -5.79 28.83 -62.11
C GLN A 1064 -6.43 29.95 -62.94
N HIS A 1065 -6.67 29.70 -64.22
CA HIS A 1065 -7.61 30.50 -65.02
C HIS A 1065 -9.05 30.12 -64.62
N GLN A 1066 -9.72 30.96 -63.83
CA GLN A 1066 -11.19 30.96 -63.80
C GLN A 1066 -11.72 31.87 -64.91
N ILE A 1067 -12.42 31.25 -65.85
CA ILE A 1067 -13.14 31.90 -66.95
C ILE A 1067 -14.43 32.53 -66.38
N GLN A 1068 -14.60 33.84 -66.54
CA GLN A 1068 -15.91 34.50 -66.54
C GLN A 1068 -16.09 35.27 -67.87
N PRO A 1069 -17.32 35.40 -68.40
CA PRO A 1069 -17.57 35.67 -69.81
C PRO A 1069 -17.30 37.11 -70.22
N LEU A 1070 -16.78 37.27 -71.45
CA LEU A 1070 -16.50 38.55 -72.12
C LEU A 1070 -17.75 39.43 -72.24
N GLN A 1071 -17.64 40.71 -71.86
CA GLN A 1071 -18.45 41.77 -72.45
C GLN A 1071 -17.96 42.02 -73.89
N PRO A 1072 -18.86 42.17 -74.88
CA PRO A 1072 -18.46 42.36 -76.27
C PRO A 1072 -18.05 43.81 -76.49
N GLY A 1073 -16.77 44.03 -76.80
CA GLY A 1073 -16.29 45.31 -77.31
C GLY A 1073 -14.98 45.81 -76.69
N SER A 1074 -13.88 45.10 -76.90
CA SER A 1074 -12.58 45.75 -77.04
C SER A 1074 -11.57 44.80 -77.68
N THR A 1075 -11.08 45.22 -78.83
CA THR A 1075 -10.03 44.59 -79.64
C THR A 1075 -8.69 44.66 -78.93
N LEU A 1076 -8.05 43.51 -78.75
CA LEU A 1076 -6.65 43.39 -78.36
C LEU A 1076 -5.75 43.42 -79.60
N THR A 1077 -4.85 44.39 -79.66
CA THR A 1077 -3.62 44.35 -80.47
C THR A 1077 -2.45 44.61 -79.53
N GLY A 1078 -1.45 43.71 -79.52
CA GLY A 1078 -0.08 44.09 -79.17
C GLY A 1078 0.61 43.33 -78.04
N THR A 1079 1.28 42.24 -78.41
CA THR A 1079 2.69 41.89 -78.11
C THR A 1079 3.26 41.96 -76.68
N ALA A 1080 3.52 40.75 -76.15
CA ALA A 1080 4.75 40.23 -75.55
C ALA A 1080 5.78 41.20 -74.91
N ILE A 1081 6.03 41.01 -73.60
CA ILE A 1081 7.36 40.68 -73.01
C ILE A 1081 7.14 39.67 -71.89
#